data_AF-A0A067C0Z2-F1
#
_entry.id   AF-A0A067C0Z2-F1
#
_cell.length_a   1.000
_cell.length_b   1.000
_cell.length_c   1.000
_cell.angle_alpha   90.00
_cell.angle_beta   90.00
_cell.angle_gamma   90.00
#
_symmetry.space_group_name_H-M   'P 1'
#
loop_
_entity.id
_entity.type
_entity.pdbx_description
1 polymer ?
#
loop_
_entity_poly.entity_id
_entity_poly.type
_entity_poly.pdbx_seq_one_letter_code
_entity_poly.pdbx_strand_id
1 'polypeptide(L)'
;MPRAVDPLISACEDILKHHRVPSFYVCTGIQGISLRPAVRVQGLRDLLALPLSPSQHLQLRARYGKARIVPASKVTIENQDAFVTALVDSVVGKIESVLGIQTTDVGAVLSHLCIDTSGGASMLHALQGCVNNAFGTLIVLLPSGHSGGVLTFQHKDRSMTLPGNVADVAKGFDGIFINTMMTSTPITSGRRLALVFHLTGVHKTPTGPSRLPLNSTGRAAELRTLANGPLPECQRIACGIDYLDDALRDADEKCLDDYDFHKPYEQYSEEEDEPLFPQLWSKHAHLADLLVATGCFDVALVRSTESEGDENEVDTSAYGWPRLSSAFHRLLRRWLHTENQRSSVPALLSHLAGLPKEAPRCLEQPFFGSFLKACWYDVQSHSPFADGTDAHCLLLDWHFETISPDLVHCDWLGDRLPLALVATIDAFLRPRRFGSCAGPCSRDVGLWRLDHVPIALMTAIESQPGVPTTPYTDAIVHALDAIPVAHWPWRPVCEFTSAQGAALLSCMHLCNRVDPALLDVLVALCSENESKSNSSDHAVVKFFQAQPRVLVLDAAVTSRLVAFLLTNAAMLPELVKRSTRWWTLDAYAQLVADEILATPVGDCVLARVQAWVATLPSTPEANRQVVFVALAKLYSEKSLACCRSILGWLATTCREAFLRSGTLEPVAGINDCVLDDIFVNYRHCAECNALHRFLLDGTKVQRQMRRRVCPHVHATATAHDGWLRLEPERIDGHWATRLRKVQQAGRMPIADAARANKDHAHDTKCVRLLQAVLAHLETTVA
;
A
#
# COMPACT_ATOMS: atom_id res chain seq x y z
N MET A 1 -24.17 45.75 -14.74
CA MET A 1 -25.24 45.25 -13.85
C MET A 1 -24.59 44.46 -12.71
N PRO A 2 -25.04 44.59 -11.45
CA PRO A 2 -24.47 43.81 -10.36
C PRO A 2 -24.77 42.32 -10.62
N ARG A 3 -23.75 41.46 -10.56
CA ARG A 3 -23.93 39.99 -10.65
C ARG A 3 -24.87 39.58 -9.52
N ALA A 4 -26.01 38.99 -9.87
CA ALA A 4 -26.92 38.40 -8.92
C ALA A 4 -26.14 37.35 -8.11
N VAL A 5 -26.09 37.52 -6.79
CA VAL A 5 -25.49 36.54 -5.88
C VAL A 5 -26.30 35.26 -6.03
N ASP A 6 -25.60 34.15 -6.30
CA ASP A 6 -26.18 32.83 -6.44
C ASP A 6 -27.09 32.53 -5.23
N PRO A 7 -28.36 32.13 -5.43
CA PRO A 7 -29.28 31.84 -4.33
C PRO A 7 -28.75 30.78 -3.37
N LEU A 8 -27.87 29.87 -3.83
CA LEU A 8 -27.19 28.89 -2.98
C LEU A 8 -26.13 29.55 -2.07
N ILE A 9 -25.40 30.56 -2.58
CA ILE A 9 -24.44 31.35 -1.82
C ILE A 9 -25.18 32.21 -0.79
N SER A 10 -26.28 32.85 -1.16
CA SER A 10 -27.12 33.59 -0.21
C SER A 10 -27.69 32.67 0.87
N ALA A 11 -28.14 31.46 0.52
CA ALA A 11 -28.65 30.49 1.49
C ALA A 11 -27.55 29.97 2.44
N CYS A 12 -26.36 29.64 1.93
CA CYS A 12 -25.20 29.26 2.76
C CYS A 12 -24.75 30.41 3.65
N GLU A 13 -24.65 31.62 3.11
CA GLU A 13 -24.33 32.81 3.89
C GLU A 13 -25.41 33.13 4.91
N ASP A 14 -26.69 32.91 4.63
CA ASP A 14 -27.79 33.12 5.57
C ASP A 14 -27.75 32.06 6.69
N ILE A 15 -27.46 30.80 6.37
CA ILE A 15 -27.23 29.73 7.37
C ILE A 15 -26.03 30.07 8.26
N LEU A 16 -24.95 30.63 7.69
CA LEU A 16 -23.74 31.07 8.40
C LEU A 16 -23.91 32.42 9.13
N LYS A 17 -24.75 33.34 8.65
CA LYS A 17 -25.11 34.62 9.32
C LYS A 17 -26.04 34.37 10.50
N HIS A 18 -26.87 33.32 10.46
CA HIS A 18 -27.65 32.83 11.59
C HIS A 18 -26.80 32.10 12.64
N HIS A 19 -25.47 32.09 12.51
CA HIS A 19 -24.55 31.78 13.58
C HIS A 19 -24.60 32.92 14.61
N ARG A 20 -25.68 32.97 15.40
CA ARG A 20 -25.56 33.60 16.72
C ARG A 20 -24.46 32.83 17.43
N VAL A 21 -23.30 33.47 17.61
CA VAL A 21 -22.29 33.03 18.57
C VAL A 21 -23.07 32.67 19.83
N PRO A 22 -22.93 31.45 20.39
CA PRO A 22 -23.61 31.11 21.63
C PRO A 22 -23.34 32.25 22.59
N SER A 23 -24.42 32.91 23.06
CA SER A 23 -24.29 34.15 23.84
C SER A 23 -23.39 33.94 25.06
N PHE A 24 -23.25 32.69 25.50
CA PHE A 24 -22.46 32.22 26.62
C PHE A 24 -21.56 31.05 26.18
N TYR A 25 -20.25 31.18 26.34
CA TYR A 25 -19.22 30.14 26.07
C TYR A 25 -18.84 29.37 27.34
N VAL A 26 -19.42 29.78 28.47
CA VAL A 26 -19.25 29.20 29.79
C VAL A 26 -20.61 29.17 30.49
N CYS A 27 -20.90 28.07 31.18
CA CYS A 27 -22.04 27.90 32.06
C CYS A 27 -21.54 27.67 33.47
N THR A 28 -21.74 28.64 34.36
CA THR A 28 -21.33 28.54 35.77
C THR A 28 -22.54 28.39 36.69
N GLY A 29 -22.47 27.44 37.62
CA GLY A 29 -23.49 27.22 38.63
C GLY A 29 -22.93 27.30 40.04
N ILE A 30 -23.52 28.14 40.89
CA ILE A 30 -23.18 28.26 42.32
C ILE A 30 -24.00 27.34 43.23
N GLN A 31 -25.09 26.77 42.71
CA GLN A 31 -25.84 25.69 43.36
C GLN A 31 -25.24 24.38 42.89
N GLY A 32 -24.29 23.83 43.64
CA GLY A 32 -23.68 22.56 43.26
C GLY A 32 -24.64 21.40 43.49
N ILE A 33 -24.20 20.24 43.02
CA ILE A 33 -24.97 18.98 43.06
C ILE A 33 -25.38 18.72 44.52
N SER A 34 -26.69 18.64 44.77
CA SER A 34 -27.25 18.47 46.13
C SER A 34 -26.70 17.22 46.82
N LEU A 35 -26.35 16.19 46.03
CA LEU A 35 -25.73 14.97 46.48
C LEU A 35 -24.19 15.03 46.38
N ARG A 36 -23.49 14.76 47.49
CA ARG A 36 -22.02 14.67 47.51
C ARG A 36 -21.56 13.32 46.94
N PRO A 37 -20.52 13.28 46.08
CA PRO A 37 -19.97 12.02 45.58
C PRO A 37 -19.15 11.33 46.68
N ALA A 38 -19.42 10.04 46.91
CA ALA A 38 -18.62 9.15 47.75
C ALA A 38 -17.46 8.60 46.92
N VAL A 39 -16.37 9.36 46.83
CA VAL A 39 -15.24 9.05 45.96
C VAL A 39 -14.26 8.09 46.65
N ARG A 40 -14.04 6.92 46.06
CA ARG A 40 -12.95 6.00 46.40
C ARG A 40 -11.83 6.13 45.36
N VAL A 41 -10.59 6.19 45.83
CA VAL A 41 -9.41 6.24 44.95
C VAL A 41 -8.55 5.01 45.18
N GLN A 42 -8.11 4.35 44.10
CA GLN A 42 -7.33 3.13 44.19
C GLN A 42 -6.02 3.37 44.99
N GLY A 43 -5.89 2.72 46.15
CA GLY A 43 -4.73 2.86 47.02
C GLY A 43 -4.96 3.75 48.25
N LEU A 44 -6.12 4.40 48.36
CA LEU A 44 -6.63 4.89 49.66
C LEU A 44 -7.45 3.78 50.32
N ARG A 45 -7.30 3.61 51.64
CA ARG A 45 -8.07 2.64 52.42
C ARG A 45 -9.53 3.11 52.60
N ASP A 46 -9.70 4.39 52.91
CA ASP A 46 -10.98 5.03 53.18
C ASP A 46 -11.47 5.86 51.99
N LEU A 47 -12.75 6.25 52.03
CA LEU A 47 -13.31 7.23 51.11
C LEU A 47 -12.54 8.56 51.17
N LEU A 48 -12.46 9.25 50.05
CA LEU A 48 -11.83 10.57 49.95
C LEU A 48 -12.56 11.54 50.87
N ALA A 49 -11.85 12.08 51.87
CA ALA A 49 -12.41 13.11 52.73
C ALA A 49 -12.62 14.38 51.91
N LEU A 50 -13.76 15.04 52.11
CA LEU A 50 -14.11 16.30 51.48
C LEU A 50 -14.45 17.31 52.59
N PRO A 51 -13.53 18.20 52.99
CA PRO A 51 -12.22 18.49 52.37
C PRO A 51 -11.12 17.41 52.56
N LEU A 52 -10.16 17.37 51.64
CA LEU A 52 -9.05 16.40 51.64
C LEU A 52 -8.18 16.55 52.90
N SER A 53 -8.00 15.46 53.64
CA SER A 53 -7.14 15.47 54.83
C SER A 53 -5.64 15.52 54.46
N PRO A 54 -4.77 16.08 55.32
CA PRO A 54 -3.33 16.09 55.07
C PRO A 54 -2.73 14.69 54.88
N SER A 55 -3.23 13.69 55.61
CA SER A 55 -2.77 12.30 55.51
C SER A 55 -3.13 11.66 54.16
N GLN A 56 -4.38 11.84 53.70
CA GLN A 56 -4.80 11.36 52.37
C GLN A 56 -4.04 12.07 51.25
N HIS A 57 -3.77 13.37 51.39
CA HIS A 57 -2.96 14.10 50.42
C HIS A 57 -1.54 13.54 50.29
N LEU A 58 -0.87 13.22 51.40
CA LEU A 58 0.46 12.61 51.38
C LEU A 58 0.44 11.23 50.72
N GLN A 59 -0.58 10.42 51.00
CA GLN A 59 -0.75 9.10 50.38
C GLN A 59 -0.94 9.20 48.85
N LEU A 60 -1.81 10.10 48.40
CA LEU A 60 -2.04 10.34 46.97
C LEU A 60 -0.77 10.87 46.28
N ARG A 61 -0.04 11.80 46.92
CA ARG A 61 1.23 12.31 46.39
C ARG A 61 2.33 11.25 46.34
N ALA A 62 2.40 10.36 47.32
CA ALA A 62 3.35 9.24 47.30
C ALA A 62 3.02 8.24 46.19
N ARG A 63 1.73 8.01 45.91
CA ARG A 63 1.27 6.99 44.97
C ARG A 63 1.25 7.43 43.52
N TYR A 64 0.76 8.63 43.26
CA TYR A 64 0.64 9.20 41.91
C TYR A 64 1.79 10.21 41.61
N GLY A 65 2.77 10.32 42.51
CA GLY A 65 3.95 11.17 42.34
C GLY A 65 3.64 12.67 42.38
N LYS A 66 4.40 13.47 41.62
CA LYS A 66 4.06 14.88 41.40
C LYS A 66 2.79 15.06 40.54
N ALA A 67 2.20 13.97 40.01
CA ALA A 67 0.99 14.06 39.21
C ALA A 67 -0.17 14.48 40.11
N ARG A 68 -0.71 15.67 39.83
CA ARG A 68 -1.86 16.28 40.51
C ARG A 68 -3.21 15.78 39.97
N ILE A 69 -3.16 14.73 39.17
CA ILE A 69 -4.30 14.15 38.45
C ILE A 69 -4.35 12.66 38.79
N VAL A 70 -5.54 12.19 39.18
CA VAL A 70 -5.84 10.77 39.34
C VAL A 70 -6.76 10.35 38.19
N PRO A 71 -6.31 9.48 37.26
CA PRO A 71 -7.10 9.08 36.09
C PRO A 71 -8.44 8.44 36.47
N ALA A 72 -9.47 8.59 35.62
CA ALA A 72 -10.79 8.00 35.87
C ALA A 72 -10.76 6.49 36.16
N SER A 73 -9.87 5.72 35.53
CA SER A 73 -9.71 4.27 35.79
C SER A 73 -9.25 3.91 37.21
N LYS A 74 -8.88 4.91 38.02
CA LYS A 74 -8.43 4.79 39.40
C LYS A 74 -9.38 5.44 40.40
N VAL A 75 -10.50 5.97 39.93
CA VAL A 75 -11.52 6.66 40.73
C VAL A 75 -12.83 5.89 40.62
N THR A 76 -13.47 5.61 41.74
CA THR A 76 -14.79 4.98 41.80
C THR A 76 -15.71 5.87 42.64
N ILE A 77 -16.92 6.10 42.18
CA ILE A 77 -17.94 6.83 42.94
C ILE A 77 -18.90 5.79 43.50
N GLU A 78 -18.89 5.52 44.80
CA GLU A 78 -19.68 4.43 45.38
C GLU A 78 -21.19 4.67 45.26
N ASN A 79 -21.62 5.93 45.29
CA ASN A 79 -23.00 6.34 45.07
C ASN A 79 -23.25 6.83 43.62
N GLN A 80 -22.62 6.16 42.64
CA GLN A 80 -22.62 6.60 41.24
C GLN A 80 -24.01 6.88 40.68
N ASP A 81 -24.97 5.97 40.82
CA ASP A 81 -26.29 6.12 40.19
C ASP A 81 -27.04 7.36 40.71
N ALA A 82 -27.04 7.56 42.03
CA ALA A 82 -27.64 8.72 42.66
C ALA A 82 -26.89 10.02 42.31
N PHE A 83 -25.56 9.96 42.21
CA PHE A 83 -24.74 11.11 41.86
C PHE A 83 -24.90 11.51 40.38
N VAL A 84 -24.95 10.54 39.47
CA VAL A 84 -25.18 10.76 38.04
C VAL A 84 -26.57 11.34 37.82
N THR A 85 -27.59 10.80 38.49
CA THR A 85 -28.96 11.34 38.42
C THR A 85 -28.97 12.82 38.86
N ALA A 86 -28.37 13.13 40.01
CA ALA A 86 -28.29 14.51 40.49
C ALA A 86 -27.45 15.43 39.58
N LEU A 87 -26.37 14.91 38.98
CA LEU A 87 -25.53 15.63 38.02
C LEU A 87 -26.33 15.94 36.74
N VAL A 88 -27.07 14.99 36.21
CA VAL A 88 -27.89 15.19 35.01
C VAL A 88 -28.99 16.21 35.29
N ASP A 89 -29.76 16.01 36.36
CA ASP A 89 -30.93 16.83 36.69
C ASP A 89 -30.56 18.27 37.04
N SER A 90 -29.45 18.49 37.74
CA SER A 90 -29.09 19.81 38.29
C SER A 90 -28.05 20.57 37.46
N VAL A 91 -27.21 19.86 36.71
CA VAL A 91 -26.03 20.44 36.05
C VAL A 91 -26.12 20.33 34.54
N VAL A 92 -26.35 19.13 34.01
CA VAL A 92 -26.34 18.89 32.57
C VAL A 92 -27.47 19.63 31.86
N GLY A 93 -28.70 19.57 32.37
CA GLY A 93 -29.83 20.33 31.77
C GLY A 93 -29.62 21.85 31.78
N LYS A 94 -28.89 22.37 32.78
CA LYS A 94 -28.53 23.79 32.83
C LYS A 94 -27.43 24.14 31.82
N ILE A 95 -26.45 23.26 31.63
CA ILE A 95 -25.41 23.41 30.60
C ILE A 95 -26.04 23.39 29.21
N GLU A 96 -26.98 22.47 28.97
CA GLU A 96 -27.74 22.41 27.71
C GLU A 96 -28.42 23.74 27.40
N SER A 97 -29.18 24.25 28.37
CA SER A 97 -29.91 25.50 28.23
C SER A 97 -28.98 26.71 28.02
N VAL A 98 -27.94 26.87 28.85
CA VAL A 98 -27.07 28.06 28.84
C VAL A 98 -26.12 28.08 27.64
N LEU A 99 -25.58 26.92 27.26
CA LEU A 99 -24.69 26.81 26.08
C LEU A 99 -25.47 26.75 24.76
N GLY A 100 -26.80 26.80 24.79
CA GLY A 100 -27.66 26.83 23.61
C GLY A 100 -27.67 25.52 22.83
N ILE A 101 -27.56 24.40 23.53
CA ILE A 101 -27.60 23.05 22.97
C ILE A 101 -29.07 22.63 22.82
N GLN A 102 -29.52 22.43 21.57
CA GLN A 102 -30.95 22.20 21.27
C GLN A 102 -31.27 20.84 20.63
N THR A 103 -30.28 20.15 20.05
CA THR A 103 -30.55 19.05 19.10
C THR A 103 -30.21 17.64 19.60
N THR A 104 -29.60 17.51 20.78
CA THR A 104 -29.06 16.24 21.30
C THR A 104 -28.93 16.34 22.82
N ASP A 105 -29.25 15.25 23.52
CA ASP A 105 -29.03 15.14 24.97
C ASP A 105 -27.53 15.27 25.25
N VAL A 106 -27.13 15.90 26.36
CA VAL A 106 -25.74 16.03 26.77
C VAL A 106 -25.41 14.92 27.77
N GLY A 107 -24.25 14.29 27.56
CA GLY A 107 -23.65 13.34 28.49
C GLY A 107 -22.40 13.93 29.14
N ALA A 108 -22.07 13.44 30.33
CA ALA A 108 -20.81 13.72 31.02
C ALA A 108 -20.06 12.42 31.30
N VAL A 109 -18.81 12.33 30.85
CA VAL A 109 -17.93 11.15 31.08
C VAL A 109 -16.75 11.57 31.92
N LEU A 110 -16.51 10.90 33.05
CA LEU A 110 -15.41 11.25 33.97
C LEU A 110 -14.05 11.10 33.26
N SER A 111 -13.28 12.18 33.23
CA SER A 111 -11.91 12.21 32.71
C SER A 111 -10.92 11.86 33.82
N HIS A 112 -10.98 12.59 34.93
CA HIS A 112 -10.08 12.42 36.06
C HIS A 112 -10.52 13.21 37.29
N LEU A 113 -9.89 12.92 38.44
CA LEU A 113 -9.94 13.73 39.66
C LEU A 113 -8.69 14.63 39.71
N CYS A 114 -8.90 15.94 39.86
CA CYS A 114 -7.87 16.95 39.95
C CYS A 114 -7.63 17.38 41.40
N ILE A 115 -6.35 17.49 41.78
CA ILE A 115 -5.85 17.93 43.09
C ILE A 115 -4.89 19.11 42.86
N ASP A 116 -5.44 20.31 42.77
CA ASP A 116 -4.65 21.50 42.44
C ASP A 116 -4.16 22.21 43.70
N THR A 117 -2.84 22.36 43.80
CA THR A 117 -2.16 23.04 44.90
C THR A 117 -1.41 24.29 44.46
N SER A 118 -1.43 24.65 43.17
CA SER A 118 -0.72 25.83 42.67
C SER A 118 -1.56 26.78 41.84
N GLY A 119 -2.81 26.43 41.50
CA GLY A 119 -3.65 27.24 40.62
C GLY A 119 -3.35 27.00 39.14
N GLY A 120 -3.06 25.76 38.74
CA GLY A 120 -2.80 25.41 37.34
C GLY A 120 -4.09 25.08 36.59
N ALA A 121 -4.52 25.96 35.67
CA ALA A 121 -5.73 25.75 34.87
C ALA A 121 -5.65 24.56 33.89
N SER A 122 -4.46 24.19 33.44
CA SER A 122 -4.25 23.06 32.51
C SER A 122 -4.79 21.74 33.06
N MET A 123 -4.80 21.57 34.38
CA MET A 123 -5.27 20.35 35.05
C MET A 123 -6.79 20.31 35.25
N LEU A 124 -7.49 21.37 34.85
CA LEU A 124 -8.95 21.43 34.89
C LEU A 124 -9.57 21.22 33.50
N HIS A 125 -8.74 21.08 32.46
CA HIS A 125 -9.19 20.64 31.15
C HIS A 125 -9.28 19.12 31.11
N ALA A 126 -10.34 18.59 30.50
CA ALA A 126 -10.45 17.16 30.27
C ALA A 126 -9.32 16.67 29.35
N LEU A 127 -8.73 15.51 29.65
CA LEU A 127 -7.55 14.99 28.95
C LEU A 127 -7.89 14.63 27.49
N GLN A 128 -7.19 15.23 26.53
CA GLN A 128 -7.43 14.99 25.10
C GLN A 128 -7.15 13.51 24.73
N GLY A 129 -7.93 12.97 23.79
CA GLY A 129 -7.79 11.60 23.27
C GLY A 129 -8.51 10.51 24.06
N CYS A 130 -9.07 10.79 25.24
CA CYS A 130 -9.77 9.77 26.04
C CYS A 130 -11.21 9.46 25.57
N VAL A 131 -11.91 10.43 24.96
CA VAL A 131 -13.29 10.27 24.50
C VAL A 131 -13.46 10.94 23.14
N ASN A 132 -13.75 10.13 22.12
CA ASN A 132 -14.10 10.63 20.79
C ASN A 132 -15.41 11.43 20.86
N ASN A 133 -15.46 12.57 20.17
CA ASN A 133 -16.63 13.47 20.09
C ASN A 133 -16.95 14.28 21.37
N ALA A 134 -15.98 14.48 22.27
CA ALA A 134 -16.12 15.45 23.35
C ALA A 134 -16.12 16.89 22.80
N PHE A 135 -17.12 17.68 23.15
CA PHE A 135 -17.26 19.07 22.66
C PHE A 135 -16.87 20.11 23.73
N GLY A 136 -16.73 19.68 24.98
CA GLY A 136 -16.49 20.57 26.11
C GLY A 136 -15.94 19.85 27.34
N THR A 137 -15.68 20.64 28.36
CA THR A 137 -15.24 20.19 29.69
C THR A 137 -16.26 20.64 30.72
N LEU A 138 -16.63 19.74 31.62
CA LEU A 138 -17.40 20.05 32.82
C LEU A 138 -16.52 19.84 34.05
N ILE A 139 -16.37 20.89 34.83
CA ILE A 139 -15.62 20.92 36.08
C ILE A 139 -16.64 20.93 37.21
N VAL A 140 -16.62 19.91 38.06
CA VAL A 140 -17.42 19.85 39.28
C VAL A 140 -16.48 20.09 40.46
N LEU A 141 -16.59 21.26 41.09
CA LEU A 141 -15.78 21.62 42.24
C LEU A 141 -16.27 20.86 43.47
N LEU A 142 -15.35 20.09 44.08
CA LEU A 142 -15.63 19.38 45.32
C LEU A 142 -15.32 20.27 46.53
N PRO A 143 -16.00 20.06 47.67
CA PRO A 143 -15.68 20.77 48.90
C PRO A 143 -14.19 20.65 49.23
N SER A 144 -13.49 21.78 49.16
CA SER A 144 -12.05 21.84 49.35
C SER A 144 -11.66 23.21 49.92
N GLY A 145 -10.78 23.24 50.91
CA GLY A 145 -10.35 24.48 51.55
C GLY A 145 -9.15 25.05 50.79
N HIS A 146 -9.33 26.17 50.09
CA HIS A 146 -8.25 26.90 49.43
C HIS A 146 -8.50 28.42 49.37
N SER A 147 -7.42 29.20 49.21
CA SER A 147 -7.44 30.63 48.90
C SER A 147 -6.67 30.89 47.59
N GLY A 148 -7.12 31.85 46.79
CA GLY A 148 -6.64 32.02 45.42
C GLY A 148 -7.23 30.96 44.47
N GLY A 149 -6.67 30.81 43.27
CA GLY A 149 -7.21 29.86 42.27
C GLY A 149 -8.37 30.39 41.45
N VAL A 150 -8.50 31.72 41.30
CA VAL A 150 -9.61 32.36 40.59
C VAL A 150 -9.58 31.98 39.12
N LEU A 151 -10.67 31.40 38.62
CA LEU A 151 -10.80 30.99 37.21
C LEU A 151 -11.25 32.14 36.32
N THR A 152 -10.59 32.28 35.19
CA THR A 152 -10.99 33.17 34.09
C THR A 152 -11.14 32.36 32.82
N PHE A 153 -12.28 32.50 32.17
CA PHE A 153 -12.60 31.84 30.91
C PHE A 153 -12.59 32.87 29.80
N GLN A 154 -11.91 32.56 28.70
CA GLN A 154 -11.80 33.43 27.55
C GLN A 154 -12.16 32.68 26.27
N HIS A 155 -13.01 33.28 25.46
CA HIS A 155 -13.37 32.81 24.13
C HIS A 155 -13.39 33.98 23.16
N LYS A 156 -12.46 33.97 22.20
CA LYS A 156 -12.21 35.11 21.30
C LYS A 156 -11.99 36.40 22.11
N ASP A 157 -12.75 37.46 21.81
CA ASP A 157 -12.64 38.79 22.44
C ASP A 157 -13.46 38.91 23.75
N ARG A 158 -14.05 37.82 24.24
CA ARG A 158 -14.86 37.81 25.47
C ARG A 158 -14.13 37.09 26.59
N SER A 159 -14.13 37.69 27.79
CA SER A 159 -13.56 37.10 29.00
C SER A 159 -14.55 37.19 30.16
N MET A 160 -14.57 36.15 31.00
CA MET A 160 -15.40 36.05 32.20
C MET A 160 -14.52 35.54 33.34
N THR A 161 -14.28 36.39 34.34
CA THR A 161 -13.58 36.03 35.57
C THR A 161 -14.58 35.74 36.66
N LEU A 162 -14.47 34.58 37.30
CA LEU A 162 -15.31 34.24 38.44
C LEU A 162 -14.92 35.09 39.66
N PRO A 163 -15.88 35.47 40.53
CA PRO A 163 -15.57 36.25 41.72
C PRO A 163 -14.57 35.49 42.61
N GLY A 164 -13.46 36.14 42.98
CA GLY A 164 -12.38 35.49 43.72
C GLY A 164 -12.62 35.28 45.22
N ASN A 165 -13.73 35.77 45.75
CA ASN A 165 -13.99 35.87 47.19
C ASN A 165 -15.12 34.95 47.65
N VAL A 166 -15.07 33.67 47.29
CA VAL A 166 -16.11 32.72 47.68
C VAL A 166 -15.53 31.49 48.37
N ALA A 167 -15.00 31.74 49.57
CA ALA A 167 -14.75 30.70 50.56
C ALA A 167 -16.03 29.89 50.90
N ASP A 168 -17.22 30.35 50.47
CA ASP A 168 -18.53 29.70 50.70
C ASP A 168 -19.20 29.03 49.49
N VAL A 169 -18.66 29.12 48.26
CA VAL A 169 -19.21 28.39 47.08
C VAL A 169 -18.57 27.02 46.95
N ALA A 170 -18.52 26.28 48.07
CA ALA A 170 -17.96 24.94 48.18
C ALA A 170 -18.70 23.85 47.36
N LYS A 171 -19.58 24.26 46.43
CA LYS A 171 -20.43 23.42 45.61
C LYS A 171 -20.72 24.18 44.31
N GLY A 172 -19.78 24.19 43.37
CA GLY A 172 -19.97 24.86 42.08
C GLY A 172 -19.67 23.93 40.91
N PHE A 173 -20.17 24.28 39.73
CA PHE A 173 -19.76 23.65 38.49
C PHE A 173 -19.52 24.68 37.40
N ASP A 174 -18.59 24.36 36.49
CA ASP A 174 -18.27 25.17 35.32
C ASP A 174 -18.27 24.26 34.09
N GLY A 175 -19.18 24.51 33.15
CA GLY A 175 -19.22 23.87 31.84
C GLY A 175 -18.69 24.82 30.77
N ILE A 176 -17.68 24.40 30.01
CA ILE A 176 -17.05 25.20 28.95
C ILE A 176 -16.91 24.42 27.65
N PHE A 177 -16.90 25.13 26.52
CA PHE A 177 -16.54 24.54 25.24
C PHE A 177 -15.04 24.22 25.17
N ILE A 178 -14.67 23.22 24.36
CA ILE A 178 -13.27 22.77 24.21
C ILE A 178 -12.31 23.87 23.71
N ASN A 179 -12.84 24.85 22.98
CA ASN A 179 -12.10 26.00 22.47
C ASN A 179 -12.09 27.20 23.41
N THR A 180 -12.62 27.07 24.64
CA THR A 180 -12.55 28.12 25.66
C THR A 180 -11.22 28.02 26.39
N MET A 181 -10.42 29.08 26.34
CA MET A 181 -9.20 29.18 27.12
C MET A 181 -9.56 29.38 28.59
N MET A 182 -9.00 28.57 29.47
CA MET A 182 -9.15 28.73 30.92
C MET A 182 -7.82 29.11 31.54
N THR A 183 -7.82 30.13 32.39
CA THR A 183 -6.68 30.52 33.21
C THR A 183 -7.08 30.53 34.68
N SER A 184 -6.12 30.33 35.56
CA SER A 184 -6.33 30.27 37.02
C SER A 184 -5.26 31.12 37.68
N THR A 185 -5.65 31.99 38.60
CA THR A 185 -4.65 32.66 39.45
C THR A 185 -4.00 31.63 40.38
N PRO A 186 -2.79 31.90 40.91
CA PRO A 186 -2.15 31.00 41.84
C PRO A 186 -3.02 30.72 43.08
N ILE A 187 -3.02 29.47 43.53
CA ILE A 187 -3.56 29.11 44.85
C ILE A 187 -2.52 29.51 45.89
N THR A 188 -2.89 30.40 46.81
CA THR A 188 -2.00 30.95 47.84
C THR A 188 -2.02 30.15 49.14
N SER A 189 -3.13 29.44 49.42
CA SER A 189 -3.23 28.52 50.55
C SER A 189 -4.21 27.38 50.26
N GLY A 190 -4.04 26.24 50.92
CA GLY A 190 -4.94 25.10 50.77
C GLY A 190 -4.84 24.37 49.43
N ARG A 191 -5.91 23.68 49.03
CA ARG A 191 -5.95 22.84 47.81
C ARG A 191 -7.34 22.84 47.20
N ARG A 192 -7.43 22.90 45.87
CA ARG A 192 -8.67 22.74 45.10
C ARG A 192 -8.84 21.30 44.67
N LEU A 193 -10.04 20.76 44.88
CA LEU A 193 -10.45 19.45 44.38
C LEU A 193 -11.54 19.60 43.32
N ALA A 194 -11.40 18.91 42.20
CA ALA A 194 -12.41 18.91 41.16
C ALA A 194 -12.53 17.55 40.48
N LEU A 195 -13.76 17.15 40.16
CA LEU A 195 -14.01 16.09 39.18
C LEU A 195 -14.14 16.74 37.81
N VAL A 196 -13.32 16.29 36.86
CA VAL A 196 -13.30 16.82 35.49
C VAL A 196 -13.94 15.81 34.56
N PHE A 197 -14.94 16.23 33.80
CA PHE A 197 -15.71 15.41 32.87
C PHE A 197 -15.57 15.93 31.44
N HIS A 198 -15.58 15.01 30.49
CA HIS A 198 -15.84 15.30 29.09
C HIS A 198 -17.34 15.54 28.88
N LEU A 199 -17.71 16.65 28.25
CA LEU A 199 -19.06 16.87 27.75
C LEU A 199 -19.18 16.26 26.35
N THR A 200 -20.16 15.38 26.15
CA THR A 200 -20.40 14.63 24.91
C THR A 200 -21.84 14.73 24.46
N GLY A 201 -22.12 14.65 23.15
CA GLY A 201 -23.49 14.50 22.65
C GLY A 201 -23.99 13.07 22.79
N VAL A 202 -25.24 12.91 23.21
CA VAL A 202 -25.95 11.64 23.35
C VAL A 202 -27.16 11.68 22.40
N HIS A 203 -27.16 10.79 21.41
CA HIS A 203 -28.27 10.56 20.51
C HIS A 203 -28.98 9.28 20.94
N LYS A 204 -30.25 9.35 21.35
CA LYS A 204 -31.05 8.14 21.57
C LYS A 204 -31.34 7.50 20.22
N THR A 205 -30.83 6.29 19.96
CA THR A 205 -31.25 5.47 18.80
C THR A 205 -32.07 4.28 19.29
N PRO A 206 -32.88 3.61 18.44
CA PRO A 206 -33.64 2.41 18.82
C PRO A 206 -32.78 1.26 19.36
N THR A 207 -31.47 1.29 19.06
CA THR A 207 -30.46 0.32 19.48
C THR A 207 -29.61 0.78 20.67
N GLY A 208 -29.95 1.91 21.32
CA GLY A 208 -29.23 2.48 22.46
C GLY A 208 -28.60 3.86 22.18
N PRO A 209 -27.99 4.51 23.19
CA PRO A 209 -27.40 5.85 23.03
C PRO A 209 -26.14 5.82 22.15
N SER A 210 -26.16 6.51 21.00
CA SER A 210 -25.02 6.74 20.10
C SER A 210 -24.43 8.14 20.31
N ARG A 211 -23.10 8.29 20.30
CA ARG A 211 -22.40 9.53 20.69
C ARG A 211 -21.96 10.33 19.45
N LEU A 212 -22.63 11.44 19.15
CA LEU A 212 -22.35 12.32 18.01
C LEU A 212 -21.87 13.71 18.46
N PRO A 213 -21.08 14.44 17.65
CA PRO A 213 -20.76 15.85 17.92
C PRO A 213 -22.01 16.74 17.80
N LEU A 214 -22.24 17.50 18.87
CA LEU A 214 -23.39 18.39 19.09
C LEU A 214 -23.43 19.57 18.11
N ASN A 215 -24.64 19.92 17.66
CA ASN A 215 -25.03 20.90 16.63
C ASN A 215 -25.01 20.46 15.15
N SER A 216 -24.68 19.21 14.86
CA SER A 216 -24.74 18.73 13.47
C SER A 216 -26.15 18.31 13.03
N THR A 217 -27.00 17.69 13.84
CA THR A 217 -28.17 16.94 13.32
C THR A 217 -29.25 17.75 12.59
N GLY A 218 -29.64 18.95 13.06
CA GLY A 218 -30.69 19.75 12.40
C GLY A 218 -30.20 20.47 11.14
N ARG A 219 -29.02 21.11 11.21
CA ARG A 219 -28.43 21.86 10.10
C ARG A 219 -27.61 21.00 9.14
N ALA A 220 -27.12 19.84 9.57
CA ALA A 220 -26.61 18.84 8.65
C ALA A 220 -27.74 18.15 7.88
N ALA A 221 -28.95 18.09 8.42
CA ALA A 221 -30.11 17.73 7.62
C ALA A 221 -30.36 18.81 6.57
N GLU A 222 -30.35 20.11 6.92
CA GLU A 222 -30.47 21.21 5.94
C GLU A 222 -29.33 21.27 4.92
N LEU A 223 -28.07 21.13 5.35
CA LEU A 223 -26.89 21.04 4.48
C LEU A 223 -26.88 19.74 3.67
N ARG A 224 -27.42 18.62 4.18
CA ARG A 224 -27.68 17.42 3.36
C ARG A 224 -28.77 17.69 2.34
N THR A 225 -29.85 18.36 2.70
CA THR A 225 -30.92 18.71 1.76
C THR A 225 -30.41 19.66 0.68
N LEU A 226 -29.51 20.59 1.05
CA LEU A 226 -28.85 21.51 0.12
C LEU A 226 -27.81 20.78 -0.76
N ALA A 227 -26.98 19.91 -0.18
CA ALA A 227 -25.97 19.11 -0.89
C ALA A 227 -26.57 17.99 -1.76
N ASN A 228 -27.76 17.50 -1.39
CA ASN A 228 -28.56 16.56 -2.18
C ASN A 228 -29.49 17.27 -3.18
N GLY A 229 -29.55 18.61 -3.17
CA GLY A 229 -30.25 19.38 -4.18
C GLY A 229 -29.56 19.24 -5.54
N PRO A 230 -30.29 19.27 -6.66
CA PRO A 230 -29.67 19.32 -7.97
C PRO A 230 -28.80 20.58 -8.04
N LEU A 231 -27.55 20.42 -8.51
CA LEU A 231 -26.73 21.55 -8.93
C LEU A 231 -27.57 22.42 -9.90
N PRO A 232 -27.41 23.76 -9.91
CA PRO A 232 -28.21 24.65 -10.75
C PRO A 232 -28.36 24.09 -12.16
N GLU A 233 -29.57 24.14 -12.74
CA GLU A 233 -29.81 23.63 -14.11
C GLU A 233 -28.79 24.26 -15.06
N CYS A 234 -27.79 23.47 -15.44
CA CYS A 234 -26.82 23.85 -16.44
C CYS A 234 -27.30 23.25 -17.76
N GLN A 235 -27.70 24.13 -18.68
CA GLN A 235 -28.03 23.74 -20.05
C GLN A 235 -26.90 22.88 -20.64
N ARG A 236 -27.33 21.76 -21.22
CA ARG A 236 -26.49 20.80 -21.93
C ARG A 236 -25.71 21.52 -23.03
N ILE A 237 -24.41 21.22 -23.14
CA ILE A 237 -23.72 21.31 -24.43
C ILE A 237 -23.54 19.87 -24.88
N ALA A 238 -24.53 19.36 -25.60
CA ALA A 238 -24.31 18.31 -26.57
C ALA A 238 -24.14 19.04 -27.91
N CYS A 239 -22.96 18.96 -28.53
CA CYS A 239 -22.88 19.29 -29.96
C CYS A 239 -23.54 18.16 -30.75
N GLY A 240 -24.24 18.53 -31.81
CA GLY A 240 -24.94 17.61 -32.70
C GLY A 240 -23.98 16.60 -33.32
N ILE A 241 -24.50 15.39 -33.48
CA ILE A 241 -23.86 14.22 -34.11
C ILE A 241 -23.38 14.50 -35.56
N ASP A 242 -23.85 15.59 -36.16
CA ASP A 242 -23.61 15.96 -37.55
C ASP A 242 -22.12 16.17 -37.90
N TYR A 243 -21.21 16.33 -36.92
CA TYR A 243 -19.77 16.47 -37.16
C TYR A 243 -19.01 15.13 -37.24
N LEU A 244 -19.59 14.04 -36.70
CA LEU A 244 -18.99 12.70 -36.79
C LEU A 244 -19.36 11.99 -38.10
N ASP A 245 -20.50 12.35 -38.71
CA ASP A 245 -20.95 11.77 -39.98
C ASP A 245 -20.02 12.12 -41.16
N ASP A 246 -19.42 13.32 -41.16
CA ASP A 246 -18.49 13.72 -42.23
C ASP A 246 -17.12 13.03 -42.10
N ALA A 247 -16.63 12.80 -40.87
CA ALA A 247 -15.38 12.08 -40.63
C ALA A 247 -15.49 10.56 -40.86
N LEU A 248 -16.68 9.98 -40.62
CA LEU A 248 -16.96 8.57 -40.91
C LEU A 248 -17.23 8.32 -42.39
N ARG A 249 -17.79 9.29 -43.12
CA ARG A 249 -17.95 9.22 -44.58
C ARG A 249 -16.63 9.13 -45.35
N ASP A 250 -15.58 9.78 -44.85
CA ASP A 250 -14.24 9.69 -45.44
C ASP A 250 -13.52 8.37 -45.08
N ALA A 251 -13.94 7.70 -44.00
CA ALA A 251 -13.38 6.41 -43.58
C ALA A 251 -14.03 5.20 -44.30
N ASP A 252 -15.28 5.32 -44.74
CA ASP A 252 -16.03 4.26 -45.42
C ASP A 252 -15.54 3.95 -46.85
N GLU A 253 -14.65 4.76 -47.44
CA GLU A 253 -14.07 4.49 -48.76
C GLU A 253 -12.82 3.59 -48.76
N LYS A 254 -12.36 3.10 -47.59
CA LYS A 254 -11.28 2.09 -47.49
C LYS A 254 -11.72 0.81 -46.78
N CYS A 255 -12.13 -0.17 -47.59
CA CYS A 255 -12.32 -1.60 -47.32
C CYS A 255 -12.25 -2.08 -45.85
N LEU A 256 -13.43 -2.28 -45.25
CA LEU A 256 -13.68 -2.76 -43.89
C LEU A 256 -13.82 -4.30 -43.76
N ASP A 257 -13.25 -5.09 -44.66
CA ASP A 257 -13.49 -6.55 -44.68
C ASP A 257 -12.51 -7.42 -43.84
N ASP A 258 -11.56 -6.84 -43.08
CA ASP A 258 -10.54 -7.65 -42.38
C ASP A 258 -10.28 -7.27 -40.89
N TYR A 259 -11.12 -6.46 -40.27
CA TYR A 259 -10.96 -6.09 -38.84
C TYR A 259 -11.64 -7.08 -37.90
N ASP A 260 -10.86 -8.08 -37.46
CA ASP A 260 -11.26 -9.06 -36.44
C ASP A 260 -11.12 -8.48 -35.01
N PHE A 261 -12.26 -8.16 -34.39
CA PHE A 261 -12.38 -7.50 -33.07
C PHE A 261 -11.98 -8.38 -31.85
N HIS A 262 -11.40 -9.57 -32.06
CA HIS A 262 -11.18 -10.56 -30.99
C HIS A 262 -9.72 -10.89 -30.64
N LYS A 263 -8.72 -10.06 -30.99
CA LYS A 263 -7.33 -10.29 -30.53
C LYS A 263 -6.98 -9.55 -29.23
N PRO A 264 -6.30 -10.19 -28.25
CA PRO A 264 -5.81 -9.53 -27.03
C PRO A 264 -4.65 -8.57 -27.33
N TYR A 265 -4.55 -7.51 -26.53
CA TYR A 265 -3.75 -6.28 -26.71
C TYR A 265 -2.21 -6.44 -26.63
N GLU A 266 -1.66 -7.66 -26.66
CA GLU A 266 -0.22 -7.89 -26.45
C GLU A 266 0.47 -8.38 -27.74
N GLN A 267 0.45 -7.57 -28.81
CA GLN A 267 1.40 -7.67 -29.93
C GLN A 267 1.16 -6.54 -30.94
N TYR A 268 1.66 -5.34 -30.64
CA TYR A 268 2.05 -4.39 -31.69
C TYR A 268 3.51 -3.99 -31.45
N SER A 269 4.31 -4.20 -32.49
CA SER A 269 5.74 -3.88 -32.57
C SER A 269 5.95 -2.41 -32.90
N GLU A 270 7.13 -1.91 -32.53
CA GLU A 270 7.72 -0.57 -32.68
C GLU A 270 7.67 0.07 -34.08
N GLU A 271 6.49 0.23 -34.69
CA GLU A 271 6.25 1.21 -35.75
C GLU A 271 5.39 2.32 -35.17
N GLU A 272 5.83 3.57 -35.36
CA GLU A 272 5.29 4.79 -34.75
C GLU A 272 3.77 4.86 -34.90
N ASP A 273 3.05 4.57 -33.81
CA ASP A 273 1.60 4.70 -33.72
C ASP A 273 1.20 6.17 -33.92
N GLU A 274 0.60 6.47 -35.07
CA GLU A 274 -0.17 7.71 -35.22
C GLU A 274 -1.37 7.65 -34.26
N PRO A 275 -1.55 8.64 -33.37
CA PRO A 275 -2.64 8.63 -32.42
C PRO A 275 -3.98 8.61 -33.16
N LEU A 276 -4.98 7.89 -32.62
CA LEU A 276 -6.36 7.82 -33.12
C LEU A 276 -7.00 9.19 -33.37
N PHE A 277 -6.46 10.24 -32.74
CA PHE A 277 -6.81 11.64 -32.94
C PHE A 277 -5.56 12.46 -33.27
N PRO A 278 -5.10 12.50 -34.54
CA PRO A 278 -3.88 13.19 -34.94
C PRO A 278 -3.92 14.72 -34.74
N GLN A 279 -5.10 15.27 -34.45
CA GLN A 279 -5.32 16.69 -34.15
C GLN A 279 -5.29 17.04 -32.65
N LEU A 280 -5.20 16.05 -31.75
CA LEU A 280 -5.00 16.29 -30.33
C LEU A 280 -3.50 16.42 -30.03
N TRP A 281 -3.13 17.35 -29.14
CA TRP A 281 -1.77 17.35 -28.61
C TRP A 281 -1.48 16.01 -27.94
N SER A 282 -0.24 15.51 -28.03
CA SER A 282 0.18 14.18 -27.54
C SER A 282 -0.31 13.83 -26.13
N LYS A 283 -0.37 14.82 -25.23
CA LYS A 283 -0.88 14.68 -23.85
C LYS A 283 -2.39 14.43 -23.72
N HIS A 284 -3.20 14.87 -24.69
CA HIS A 284 -4.65 14.67 -24.72
C HIS A 284 -5.04 13.45 -25.55
N ALA A 285 -4.22 13.09 -26.55
CA ALA A 285 -4.37 11.85 -27.31
C ALA A 285 -4.31 10.63 -26.37
N HIS A 286 -3.31 10.57 -25.48
CA HIS A 286 -3.18 9.46 -24.53
C HIS A 286 -4.40 9.30 -23.60
N LEU A 287 -4.96 10.39 -23.07
CA LEU A 287 -6.18 10.34 -22.24
C LEU A 287 -7.41 9.91 -23.06
N ALA A 288 -7.50 10.37 -24.31
CA ALA A 288 -8.56 9.96 -25.23
C ALA A 288 -8.44 8.46 -25.57
N ASP A 289 -7.24 7.96 -25.84
CA ASP A 289 -6.97 6.55 -26.11
C ASP A 289 -7.31 5.67 -24.90
N LEU A 290 -6.99 6.12 -23.69
CA LEU A 290 -7.35 5.43 -22.44
C LEU A 290 -8.87 5.36 -22.23
N LEU A 291 -9.59 6.43 -22.59
CA LEU A 291 -11.05 6.48 -22.53
C LEU A 291 -11.69 5.63 -23.65
N VAL A 292 -11.12 5.63 -24.86
CA VAL A 292 -11.59 4.84 -26.01
C VAL A 292 -11.34 3.34 -25.80
N ALA A 293 -10.18 2.97 -25.24
CA ALA A 293 -9.83 1.59 -24.90
C ALA A 293 -10.79 0.95 -23.88
N THR A 294 -11.58 1.75 -23.14
CA THR A 294 -12.60 1.25 -22.21
C THR A 294 -13.91 0.81 -22.89
N GLY A 295 -14.03 1.02 -24.21
CA GLY A 295 -15.17 0.58 -25.02
C GLY A 295 -16.48 1.34 -24.78
N CYS A 296 -16.43 2.51 -24.14
CA CYS A 296 -17.61 3.32 -23.78
C CYS A 296 -17.53 4.72 -24.40
N PHE A 297 -18.41 5.04 -25.36
CA PHE A 297 -18.47 6.38 -25.95
C PHE A 297 -19.55 7.25 -25.30
N ASP A 298 -19.06 8.25 -24.56
CA ASP A 298 -19.65 9.57 -24.32
C ASP A 298 -18.47 10.47 -23.92
N VAL A 299 -17.60 10.78 -24.90
CA VAL A 299 -16.34 11.51 -24.66
C VAL A 299 -16.57 13.01 -24.87
N ALA A 300 -16.34 13.82 -23.83
CA ALA A 300 -16.23 15.27 -23.96
C ALA A 300 -14.76 15.66 -24.16
N LEU A 301 -14.32 15.75 -25.41
CA LEU A 301 -13.04 16.37 -25.77
C LEU A 301 -13.29 17.84 -26.09
N VAL A 302 -12.81 18.74 -25.22
CA VAL A 302 -12.81 20.19 -25.52
C VAL A 302 -11.60 20.48 -26.40
N ARG A 303 -11.85 20.77 -27.68
CA ARG A 303 -10.85 21.30 -28.61
C ARG A 303 -10.57 22.76 -28.23
N SER A 304 -9.38 23.07 -27.72
CA SER A 304 -8.89 24.45 -27.72
C SER A 304 -8.52 24.80 -29.15
N THR A 305 -9.26 25.70 -29.78
CA THR A 305 -8.87 26.27 -31.07
C THR A 305 -8.03 27.50 -30.78
N GLU A 306 -6.71 27.35 -30.74
CA GLU A 306 -5.85 28.48 -31.03
C GLU A 306 -6.00 28.75 -32.53
N SER A 307 -6.93 29.65 -32.84
CA SER A 307 -6.99 30.32 -34.13
C SER A 307 -5.74 31.18 -34.24
N GLU A 308 -4.77 30.76 -35.05
CA GLU A 308 -3.72 31.63 -35.56
C GLU A 308 -4.38 32.84 -36.24
N GLY A 309 -4.50 33.98 -35.56
CA GLY A 309 -4.90 35.22 -36.22
C GLY A 309 -5.58 36.32 -35.40
N ASP A 310 -6.15 36.05 -34.22
CA ASP A 310 -6.78 37.12 -33.43
C ASP A 310 -6.59 36.90 -31.93
N GLU A 311 -6.09 37.92 -31.23
CA GLU A 311 -5.77 37.99 -29.79
C GLU A 311 -7.01 37.94 -28.87
N ASN A 312 -8.00 37.11 -29.18
CA ASN A 312 -9.05 36.76 -28.24
C ASN A 312 -8.69 35.43 -27.59
N GLU A 313 -7.96 35.52 -26.49
CA GLU A 313 -7.74 34.48 -25.48
C GLU A 313 -9.08 33.76 -25.22
N VAL A 314 -9.29 32.58 -25.81
CA VAL A 314 -10.48 31.76 -25.53
C VAL A 314 -10.33 31.26 -24.10
N ASP A 315 -11.01 31.94 -23.19
CA ASP A 315 -11.00 31.68 -21.77
C ASP A 315 -11.48 30.24 -21.48
N THR A 316 -10.53 29.34 -21.22
CA THR A 316 -10.80 27.96 -20.80
C THR A 316 -11.58 27.89 -19.48
N SER A 317 -11.77 29.01 -18.76
CA SER A 317 -12.68 29.10 -17.62
C SER A 317 -14.17 28.90 -17.99
N ALA A 318 -14.55 29.09 -19.25
CA ALA A 318 -15.94 28.96 -19.71
C ALA A 318 -16.48 27.52 -19.69
N TYR A 319 -15.60 26.52 -19.67
CA TYR A 319 -15.93 25.08 -19.67
C TYR A 319 -15.47 24.36 -18.39
N GLY A 320 -15.53 25.06 -17.25
CA GLY A 320 -15.08 24.53 -15.97
C GLY A 320 -15.79 23.24 -15.53
N TRP A 321 -15.08 22.47 -14.71
CA TRP A 321 -15.52 21.20 -14.14
C TRP A 321 -16.93 21.19 -13.50
N PRO A 322 -17.46 22.28 -12.90
CA PRO A 322 -18.83 22.30 -12.39
C PRO A 322 -19.90 21.86 -13.41
N ARG A 323 -19.68 22.12 -14.71
CA ARG A 323 -20.60 21.70 -15.79
C ARG A 323 -20.48 20.22 -16.14
N LEU A 324 -19.29 19.63 -16.02
CA LEU A 324 -18.99 18.24 -16.36
C LEU A 324 -19.20 17.27 -15.18
N SER A 325 -19.15 17.79 -13.95
CA SER A 325 -19.16 16.98 -12.72
C SER A 325 -20.33 16.00 -12.66
N SER A 326 -21.56 16.42 -12.96
CA SER A 326 -22.74 15.54 -12.89
C SER A 326 -22.69 14.39 -13.92
N ALA A 327 -22.21 14.68 -15.13
CA ALA A 327 -22.07 13.66 -16.18
C ALA A 327 -21.00 12.63 -15.81
N PHE A 328 -19.83 13.11 -15.37
CA PHE A 328 -18.74 12.23 -14.95
C PHE A 328 -19.11 11.40 -13.72
N HIS A 329 -19.81 11.97 -12.75
CA HIS A 329 -20.28 11.23 -11.57
C HIS A 329 -21.22 10.09 -11.94
N ARG A 330 -22.13 10.32 -12.91
CA ARG A 330 -23.00 9.25 -13.45
C ARG A 330 -22.21 8.19 -14.19
N LEU A 331 -21.22 8.58 -15.00
CA LEU A 331 -20.33 7.64 -15.69
C LEU A 331 -19.59 6.75 -14.68
N LEU A 332 -18.96 7.35 -13.67
CA LEU A 332 -18.28 6.61 -12.61
C LEU A 332 -19.19 5.65 -11.87
N ARG A 333 -20.41 6.06 -11.51
CA ARG A 333 -21.39 5.16 -10.87
C ARG A 333 -21.73 3.98 -11.77
N ARG A 334 -21.94 4.22 -13.07
CA ARG A 334 -22.18 3.14 -14.05
C ARG A 334 -21.01 2.17 -14.10
N TRP A 335 -19.78 2.68 -14.11
CA TRP A 335 -18.57 1.86 -14.11
C TRP A 335 -18.39 1.08 -12.80
N LEU A 336 -18.69 1.69 -11.65
CA LEU A 336 -18.67 1.03 -10.34
C LEU A 336 -19.70 -0.10 -10.20
N HIS A 337 -20.79 -0.05 -10.97
CA HIS A 337 -21.79 -1.12 -11.07
C HIS A 337 -21.45 -2.19 -12.11
N THR A 338 -20.42 -1.98 -12.94
CA THR A 338 -20.01 -2.90 -14.01
C THR A 338 -18.77 -3.67 -13.55
N GLU A 339 -18.90 -4.99 -13.36
CA GLU A 339 -17.86 -5.85 -12.76
C GLU A 339 -16.48 -5.70 -13.43
N ASN A 340 -16.44 -5.66 -14.77
CA ASN A 340 -15.20 -5.54 -15.55
C ASN A 340 -14.52 -4.17 -15.48
N GLN A 341 -15.26 -3.10 -15.15
CA GLN A 341 -14.74 -1.72 -15.17
C GLN A 341 -14.49 -1.16 -13.78
N ARG A 342 -15.00 -1.84 -12.75
CA ARG A 342 -14.91 -1.42 -11.35
C ARG A 342 -13.47 -1.24 -10.88
N SER A 343 -12.56 -2.10 -11.31
CA SER A 343 -11.13 -2.06 -10.96
C SER A 343 -10.37 -0.93 -11.63
N SER A 344 -10.84 -0.41 -12.76
CA SER A 344 -10.18 0.70 -13.49
C SER A 344 -10.53 2.08 -12.93
N VAL A 345 -11.58 2.19 -12.11
CA VAL A 345 -12.04 3.48 -11.58
C VAL A 345 -11.00 4.14 -10.65
N PRO A 346 -10.38 3.46 -9.67
CA PRO A 346 -9.30 4.04 -8.87
C PRO A 346 -8.12 4.52 -9.71
N ALA A 347 -7.72 3.73 -10.71
CA ALA A 347 -6.67 4.11 -11.66
C ALA A 347 -7.01 5.43 -12.34
N LEU A 348 -8.20 5.56 -12.95
CA LEU A 348 -8.65 6.80 -13.59
C LEU A 348 -8.59 8.00 -12.64
N LEU A 349 -9.13 7.87 -11.42
CA LEU A 349 -9.13 8.96 -10.45
C LEU A 349 -7.72 9.37 -10.03
N SER A 350 -6.81 8.41 -9.86
CA SER A 350 -5.42 8.70 -9.50
C SER A 350 -4.64 9.40 -10.63
N HIS A 351 -4.91 9.04 -11.89
CA HIS A 351 -4.33 9.71 -13.06
C HIS A 351 -4.86 11.13 -13.19
N LEU A 352 -6.16 11.35 -12.94
CA LEU A 352 -6.75 12.69 -12.92
C LEU A 352 -6.17 13.57 -11.81
N ALA A 353 -5.78 12.98 -10.68
CA ALA A 353 -5.04 13.66 -9.61
C ALA A 353 -3.54 13.90 -9.92
N GLY A 354 -3.03 13.39 -11.04
CA GLY A 354 -1.61 13.46 -11.38
C GLY A 354 -0.71 12.68 -10.42
N LEU A 355 -1.18 11.56 -9.86
CA LEU A 355 -0.44 10.80 -8.85
C LEU A 355 0.60 9.84 -9.44
N PRO A 356 0.35 9.07 -10.51
CA PRO A 356 1.43 8.33 -11.17
C PRO A 356 2.51 9.27 -11.75
N LYS A 357 3.78 8.84 -11.76
CA LYS A 357 4.89 9.62 -12.37
C LYS A 357 4.65 9.99 -13.82
N GLU A 358 3.96 9.13 -14.54
CA GLU A 358 3.64 9.26 -15.97
C GLU A 358 2.31 9.98 -16.21
N ALA A 359 1.57 10.30 -15.14
CA ALA A 359 0.27 10.93 -15.28
C ALA A 359 0.42 12.37 -15.80
N PRO A 360 -0.55 12.84 -16.61
CA PRO A 360 -0.64 14.24 -16.97
C PRO A 360 -0.71 15.10 -15.70
N ARG A 361 -0.19 16.33 -15.77
CA ARG A 361 -0.29 17.29 -14.65
C ARG A 361 -1.73 17.37 -14.17
N CYS A 362 -1.90 17.39 -12.85
CA CYS A 362 -3.20 17.55 -12.21
C CYS A 362 -3.98 18.70 -12.87
N LEU A 363 -5.27 18.49 -13.14
CA LEU A 363 -6.11 19.51 -13.72
C LEU A 363 -6.17 20.70 -12.76
N GLU A 364 -5.58 21.83 -13.13
CA GLU A 364 -5.55 23.08 -12.34
C GLU A 364 -6.89 23.84 -12.37
N GLN A 365 -8.00 23.10 -12.48
CA GLN A 365 -9.34 23.65 -12.52
C GLN A 365 -9.84 23.93 -11.09
N PRO A 366 -10.59 25.03 -10.87
CA PRO A 366 -11.12 25.35 -9.55
C PRO A 366 -12.05 24.23 -9.05
N PHE A 367 -11.95 23.91 -7.76
CA PHE A 367 -12.78 22.92 -7.06
C PHE A 367 -12.60 21.45 -7.52
N PHE A 368 -11.57 21.17 -8.32
CA PHE A 368 -11.29 19.82 -8.80
C PHE A 368 -11.07 18.80 -7.66
N GLY A 369 -10.42 19.22 -6.57
CA GLY A 369 -10.22 18.38 -5.37
C GLY A 369 -11.54 18.00 -4.69
N SER A 370 -12.48 18.93 -4.52
CA SER A 370 -13.80 18.63 -3.95
C SER A 370 -14.56 17.59 -4.79
N PHE A 371 -14.45 17.67 -6.11
CA PHE A 371 -15.02 16.70 -7.04
C PHE A 371 -14.34 15.33 -6.90
N LEU A 372 -13.01 15.29 -6.91
CA LEU A 372 -12.27 14.05 -6.83
C LEU A 372 -12.55 13.32 -5.50
N LYS A 373 -12.65 14.07 -4.39
CA LYS A 373 -13.10 13.54 -3.09
C LYS A 373 -14.51 12.92 -3.16
N ALA A 374 -15.44 13.55 -3.89
CA ALA A 374 -16.79 13.03 -4.06
C ALA A 374 -16.80 11.71 -4.85
N CYS A 375 -15.98 11.63 -5.90
CA CYS A 375 -15.83 10.41 -6.70
C CYS A 375 -15.21 9.29 -5.89
N TRP A 376 -14.14 9.57 -5.16
CA TRP A 376 -13.48 8.59 -4.31
C TRP A 376 -14.40 8.05 -3.21
N TYR A 377 -15.23 8.91 -2.61
CA TYR A 377 -16.22 8.48 -1.64
C TYR A 377 -17.25 7.49 -2.24
N ASP A 378 -17.66 7.72 -3.49
CA ASP A 378 -18.54 6.80 -4.20
C ASP A 378 -17.84 5.45 -4.47
N VAL A 379 -16.56 5.47 -4.84
CA VAL A 379 -15.75 4.23 -4.98
C VAL A 379 -15.74 3.43 -3.67
N GLN A 380 -15.40 4.09 -2.56
CA GLN A 380 -15.35 3.46 -1.23
C GLN A 380 -16.71 2.93 -0.73
N SER A 381 -17.80 3.52 -1.21
CA SER A 381 -19.17 3.13 -0.84
C SER A 381 -19.68 1.95 -1.66
N HIS A 382 -19.27 1.85 -2.93
CA HIS A 382 -19.75 0.82 -3.85
C HIS A 382 -18.85 -0.40 -3.90
N SER A 383 -17.54 -0.27 -3.62
CA SER A 383 -16.60 -1.39 -3.58
C SER A 383 -16.04 -1.53 -2.17
N PRO A 384 -16.45 -2.52 -1.36
CA PRO A 384 -15.81 -2.81 -0.09
C PRO A 384 -14.45 -3.50 -0.33
N PHE A 385 -13.56 -2.90 -1.11
CA PHE A 385 -12.18 -3.33 -1.37
C PHE A 385 -11.95 -4.82 -1.69
N ALA A 386 -12.99 -5.64 -1.91
CA ALA A 386 -12.89 -7.09 -1.79
C ALA A 386 -12.06 -7.74 -2.92
N ASP A 387 -11.91 -7.06 -4.06
CA ASP A 387 -11.31 -7.62 -5.27
C ASP A 387 -9.86 -7.13 -5.51
N GLY A 388 -9.18 -6.71 -4.45
CA GLY A 388 -7.76 -6.39 -4.45
C GLY A 388 -7.48 -4.91 -4.22
N THR A 389 -6.60 -4.62 -3.26
CA THR A 389 -6.08 -3.26 -3.06
C THR A 389 -5.26 -2.88 -4.28
N ASP A 390 -5.79 -1.99 -5.11
CA ASP A 390 -5.01 -1.35 -6.17
C ASP A 390 -4.05 -0.31 -5.55
N ALA A 391 -2.83 -0.21 -6.07
CA ALA A 391 -1.88 0.85 -5.71
C ALA A 391 -2.50 2.24 -5.85
N HIS A 392 -3.38 2.42 -6.84
CA HIS A 392 -4.11 3.66 -7.07
C HIS A 392 -5.04 4.04 -5.91
N CYS A 393 -5.59 3.05 -5.18
CA CYS A 393 -6.38 3.31 -3.97
C CYS A 393 -5.51 3.90 -2.85
N LEU A 394 -4.30 3.36 -2.64
CA LEU A 394 -3.37 3.88 -1.63
C LEU A 394 -2.87 5.28 -1.99
N LEU A 395 -2.57 5.51 -3.27
CA LEU A 395 -2.18 6.83 -3.77
C LEU A 395 -3.29 7.86 -3.55
N LEU A 396 -4.55 7.50 -3.82
CA LEU A 396 -5.69 8.39 -3.60
C LEU A 396 -5.92 8.67 -2.11
N ASP A 397 -5.84 7.65 -1.25
CA ASP A 397 -5.90 7.84 0.20
C ASP A 397 -4.80 8.80 0.68
N TRP A 398 -3.54 8.57 0.27
CA TRP A 398 -2.43 9.47 0.57
C TRP A 398 -2.67 10.90 0.06
N HIS A 399 -3.13 11.04 -1.19
CA HIS A 399 -3.41 12.33 -1.79
C HIS A 399 -4.44 13.12 -0.98
N PHE A 400 -5.54 12.50 -0.58
CA PHE A 400 -6.57 13.19 0.19
C PHE A 400 -6.18 13.47 1.64
N GLU A 401 -5.32 12.65 2.24
CA GLU A 401 -4.86 12.84 3.61
C GLU A 401 -3.75 13.89 3.73
N THR A 402 -2.84 13.93 2.76
CA THR A 402 -1.57 14.66 2.88
C THR A 402 -1.46 15.83 1.91
N ILE A 403 -1.96 15.69 0.68
CA ILE A 403 -1.76 16.70 -0.38
C ILE A 403 -2.96 17.63 -0.49
N SER A 404 -4.18 17.07 -0.58
CA SER A 404 -5.40 17.82 -0.81
C SER A 404 -5.73 18.89 0.25
N PRO A 405 -5.43 18.70 1.55
CA PRO A 405 -5.70 19.73 2.55
C PRO A 405 -4.88 21.01 2.36
N ASP A 406 -3.70 20.91 1.75
CA ASP A 406 -2.78 22.04 1.55
C ASP A 406 -3.02 22.78 0.22
N LEU A 407 -3.84 22.20 -0.67
CA LEU A 407 -4.21 22.80 -1.95
C LEU A 407 -5.39 23.78 -1.76
N VAL A 408 -5.08 25.02 -1.36
CA VAL A 408 -6.03 26.08 -1.03
C VAL A 408 -7.13 26.29 -2.10
N HIS A 409 -6.80 26.12 -3.39
CA HIS A 409 -7.71 26.34 -4.53
C HIS A 409 -8.43 25.09 -5.04
N CYS A 410 -8.10 23.91 -4.50
CA CYS A 410 -8.70 22.65 -4.94
C CYS A 410 -9.98 22.31 -4.19
N ASP A 411 -10.27 22.98 -3.07
CA ASP A 411 -11.48 22.76 -2.29
C ASP A 411 -12.34 24.02 -2.19
N TRP A 412 -13.60 23.94 -2.62
CA TRP A 412 -14.56 25.05 -2.53
C TRP A 412 -14.71 25.56 -1.08
N LEU A 413 -14.57 24.66 -0.11
CA LEU A 413 -14.59 25.00 1.31
C LEU A 413 -13.27 25.63 1.78
N GLY A 414 -12.14 25.28 1.16
CA GLY A 414 -10.80 25.79 1.49
C GLY A 414 -10.66 27.30 1.29
N ASP A 415 -11.26 27.83 0.22
CA ASP A 415 -11.26 29.27 -0.06
C ASP A 415 -12.15 30.09 0.90
N ARG A 416 -13.04 29.44 1.66
CA ARG A 416 -14.11 30.12 2.44
C ARG A 416 -14.09 29.81 3.93
N LEU A 417 -13.41 28.76 4.36
CA LEU A 417 -13.38 28.30 5.74
C LEU A 417 -11.94 27.99 6.17
N PRO A 418 -11.59 28.22 7.46
CA PRO A 418 -10.33 27.75 8.01
C PRO A 418 -10.15 26.24 7.79
N LEU A 419 -8.93 25.80 7.44
CA LEU A 419 -8.60 24.40 7.14
C LEU A 419 -9.11 23.38 8.18
N ALA A 420 -9.06 23.73 9.47
CA ALA A 420 -9.58 22.89 10.55
C ALA A 420 -11.09 22.63 10.45
N LEU A 421 -11.87 23.61 9.99
CA LEU A 421 -13.32 23.47 9.75
C LEU A 421 -13.59 22.70 8.46
N VAL A 422 -12.79 22.91 7.41
CA VAL A 422 -12.87 22.13 6.17
C VAL A 422 -12.68 20.65 6.46
N ALA A 423 -11.63 20.28 7.20
CA ALA A 423 -11.35 18.91 7.59
C ALA A 423 -12.47 18.26 8.44
N THR A 424 -13.16 19.06 9.25
CA THR A 424 -14.29 18.62 10.08
C THR A 424 -15.56 18.42 9.24
N ILE A 425 -15.85 19.34 8.32
CA ILE A 425 -16.97 19.26 7.39
C ILE A 425 -16.78 18.10 6.43
N ASP A 426 -15.58 17.91 5.88
CA ASP A 426 -15.25 16.75 5.06
C ASP A 426 -15.44 15.44 5.83
N ALA A 427 -14.93 15.36 7.06
CA ALA A 427 -15.11 14.18 7.91
C ALA A 427 -16.59 13.89 8.23
N PHE A 428 -17.43 14.91 8.21
CA PHE A 428 -18.86 14.80 8.47
C PHE A 428 -19.66 14.42 7.21
N LEU A 429 -19.44 15.13 6.10
CA LEU A 429 -20.12 14.90 4.81
C LEU A 429 -19.73 13.56 4.21
N ARG A 430 -18.46 13.18 4.39
CA ARG A 430 -17.87 11.95 3.91
C ARG A 430 -17.28 11.23 5.12
N PRO A 431 -18.10 10.51 5.92
CA PRO A 431 -17.65 9.78 7.10
C PRO A 431 -16.41 8.97 6.74
N ARG A 432 -15.27 9.38 7.30
CA ARG A 432 -13.96 8.91 6.86
C ARG A 432 -13.93 7.37 6.93
N ARG A 433 -13.82 6.71 5.78
CA ARG A 433 -13.31 5.35 5.64
C ARG A 433 -11.84 5.34 5.20
N PHE A 434 -11.18 6.49 5.27
CA PHE A 434 -9.76 6.64 5.01
C PHE A 434 -8.96 5.79 6.00
N GLY A 435 -8.04 5.00 5.47
CA GLY A 435 -7.40 3.92 6.21
C GLY A 435 -8.25 2.65 6.30
N SER A 436 -9.17 2.34 5.37
CA SER A 436 -9.83 1.01 5.34
C SER A 436 -8.78 -0.12 5.25
N CYS A 437 -7.67 0.14 4.56
CA CYS A 437 -6.50 -0.73 4.49
C CYS A 437 -5.66 -0.69 5.78
N ALA A 438 -5.70 0.42 6.54
CA ALA A 438 -4.88 0.67 7.73
C ALA A 438 -5.59 0.45 9.09
N GLY A 439 -6.92 0.38 9.12
CA GLY A 439 -7.74 0.37 10.33
C GLY A 439 -7.80 -1.00 11.02
N PRO A 440 -8.37 -1.11 12.24
CA PRO A 440 -8.56 -2.40 12.89
C PRO A 440 -9.61 -3.26 12.15
N CYS A 441 -9.34 -4.54 11.95
CA CYS A 441 -10.17 -5.44 11.13
C CYS A 441 -10.43 -6.81 11.79
N SER A 442 -11.49 -7.49 11.33
CA SER A 442 -11.78 -8.88 11.70
C SER A 442 -10.76 -9.84 11.09
N ARG A 443 -10.70 -11.08 11.60
CA ARG A 443 -9.73 -12.11 11.16
C ARG A 443 -9.75 -12.36 9.64
N ASP A 444 -10.92 -12.45 9.02
CA ASP A 444 -11.05 -12.73 7.58
C ASP A 444 -10.48 -11.59 6.71
N VAL A 445 -10.48 -10.36 7.22
CA VAL A 445 -9.90 -9.19 6.52
C VAL A 445 -8.39 -9.09 6.77
N GLY A 446 -7.86 -9.73 7.81
CA GLY A 446 -6.42 -9.77 8.10
C GLY A 446 -5.60 -10.50 7.04
N LEU A 447 -6.06 -11.66 6.57
CA LEU A 447 -5.38 -12.42 5.52
C LEU A 447 -5.42 -11.71 4.17
N TRP A 448 -6.60 -11.23 3.79
CA TRP A 448 -6.77 -10.45 2.56
C TRP A 448 -5.82 -9.24 2.50
N ARG A 449 -5.56 -8.59 3.64
CA ARG A 449 -4.60 -7.50 3.72
C ARG A 449 -3.18 -7.96 3.45
N LEU A 450 -2.76 -9.11 3.96
CA LEU A 450 -1.43 -9.67 3.70
C LEU A 450 -1.25 -10.03 2.22
N ASP A 451 -2.33 -10.43 1.55
CA ASP A 451 -2.30 -10.80 0.14
C ASP A 451 -2.17 -9.59 -0.78
N HIS A 452 -2.82 -8.46 -0.47
CA HIS A 452 -2.97 -7.36 -1.43
C HIS A 452 -2.26 -6.06 -1.04
N VAL A 453 -2.26 -5.70 0.24
CA VAL A 453 -1.72 -4.41 0.70
C VAL A 453 -0.21 -4.31 0.45
N PRO A 454 0.62 -5.35 0.70
CA PRO A 454 2.05 -5.24 0.43
C PRO A 454 2.39 -4.93 -1.02
N ILE A 455 1.79 -5.62 -2.00
CA ILE A 455 2.02 -5.34 -3.42
C ILE A 455 1.59 -3.92 -3.76
N ALA A 456 0.37 -3.56 -3.37
CA ALA A 456 -0.19 -2.23 -3.64
C ALA A 456 0.70 -1.12 -3.08
N LEU A 457 1.23 -1.31 -1.86
CA LEU A 457 2.09 -0.34 -1.19
C LEU A 457 3.42 -0.19 -1.93
N MET A 458 4.05 -1.31 -2.33
CA MET A 458 5.31 -1.25 -3.06
C MET A 458 5.14 -0.55 -4.42
N THR A 459 4.09 -0.88 -5.17
CA THR A 459 3.77 -0.21 -6.45
C THR A 459 3.46 1.28 -6.24
N ALA A 460 2.77 1.64 -5.15
CA ALA A 460 2.49 3.03 -4.81
C ALA A 460 3.76 3.81 -4.45
N ILE A 461 4.71 3.21 -3.71
CA ILE A 461 6.01 3.83 -3.37
C ILE A 461 6.87 4.00 -4.63
N GLU A 462 6.88 3.02 -5.53
CA GLU A 462 7.60 3.13 -6.81
C GLU A 462 7.08 4.29 -7.66
N SER A 463 5.75 4.44 -7.71
CA SER A 463 5.08 5.55 -8.38
C SER A 463 5.36 6.88 -7.66
N GLN A 464 5.22 6.92 -6.34
CA GLN A 464 5.36 8.12 -5.52
C GLN A 464 6.16 7.82 -4.24
N PRO A 465 7.48 8.10 -4.23
CA PRO A 465 8.34 7.81 -3.07
C PRO A 465 7.98 8.60 -1.79
N GLY A 466 7.14 9.64 -1.90
CA GLY A 466 6.67 10.45 -0.77
C GLY A 466 5.46 9.87 -0.02
N VAL A 467 4.92 8.73 -0.45
CA VAL A 467 3.79 8.07 0.24
C VAL A 467 4.20 7.66 1.65
N PRO A 468 3.46 8.04 2.71
CA PRO A 468 3.75 7.64 4.07
C PRO A 468 3.50 6.13 4.22
N THR A 469 4.55 5.41 4.61
CA THR A 469 4.52 3.94 4.69
C THR A 469 3.99 3.45 6.03
N THR A 470 4.23 4.20 7.11
CA THR A 470 3.90 3.85 8.50
C THR A 470 2.47 3.34 8.72
N PRO A 471 1.39 4.05 8.29
CA PRO A 471 0.03 3.59 8.56
C PRO A 471 -0.29 2.24 7.91
N TYR A 472 0.30 1.96 6.74
CA TYR A 472 0.09 0.71 6.02
C TYR A 472 0.96 -0.42 6.58
N THR A 473 2.22 -0.13 6.91
CA THR A 473 3.10 -1.11 7.54
C THR A 473 2.61 -1.50 8.93
N ASP A 474 2.07 -0.56 9.72
CA ASP A 474 1.50 -0.85 11.04
C ASP A 474 0.27 -1.76 10.93
N ALA A 475 -0.54 -1.58 9.89
CA ALA A 475 -1.70 -2.43 9.64
C ALA A 475 -1.33 -3.83 9.16
N ILE A 476 -0.26 -3.95 8.35
CA ILE A 476 0.31 -5.24 7.96
C ILE A 476 0.89 -5.93 9.21
N VAL A 477 1.65 -5.23 10.04
CA VAL A 477 2.21 -5.77 11.30
C VAL A 477 1.09 -6.22 12.23
N HIS A 478 0.06 -5.40 12.42
CA HIS A 478 -1.11 -5.77 13.22
C HIS A 478 -1.82 -7.01 12.64
N ALA A 479 -1.91 -7.14 11.31
CA ALA A 479 -2.49 -8.32 10.68
C ALA A 479 -1.64 -9.58 10.91
N LEU A 480 -0.31 -9.47 10.82
CA LEU A 480 0.63 -10.55 11.13
C LEU A 480 0.53 -10.98 12.60
N ASP A 481 0.53 -10.01 13.54
CA ASP A 481 0.51 -10.27 14.98
C ASP A 481 -0.87 -10.80 15.45
N ALA A 482 -1.96 -10.49 14.74
CA ALA A 482 -3.32 -10.92 15.08
C ALA A 482 -3.62 -12.40 14.74
N ILE A 483 -2.79 -13.05 13.94
CA ILE A 483 -2.99 -14.44 13.49
C ILE A 483 -1.92 -15.32 14.14
N PRO A 484 -2.25 -16.07 15.22
CA PRO A 484 -1.30 -17.00 15.83
C PRO A 484 -0.86 -18.03 14.80
N VAL A 485 0.45 -18.30 14.68
CA VAL A 485 1.04 -19.27 13.72
C VAL A 485 0.30 -20.61 13.74
N ALA A 486 -0.09 -21.10 14.92
CA ALA A 486 -0.84 -22.36 15.10
C ALA A 486 -2.30 -22.34 14.62
N HIS A 487 -2.86 -21.16 14.30
CA HIS A 487 -4.24 -20.93 13.89
C HIS A 487 -4.34 -20.29 12.50
N TRP A 488 -3.23 -20.22 11.76
CA TRP A 488 -3.27 -19.86 10.34
C TRP A 488 -4.22 -20.84 9.64
N PRO A 489 -5.32 -20.35 9.06
CA PRO A 489 -6.33 -21.25 8.53
C PRO A 489 -5.75 -22.02 7.34
N TRP A 490 -5.95 -23.33 7.37
CA TRP A 490 -5.76 -24.29 6.28
C TRP A 490 -6.73 -24.01 5.11
N ARG A 491 -6.84 -22.76 4.65
CA ARG A 491 -7.76 -22.39 3.56
C ARG A 491 -7.02 -22.36 2.21
N PRO A 492 -7.55 -23.06 1.19
CA PRO A 492 -7.02 -23.06 -0.18
C PRO A 492 -7.49 -21.84 -1.02
N VAL A 493 -7.87 -20.71 -0.41
CA VAL A 493 -8.71 -19.71 -1.10
C VAL A 493 -7.92 -18.59 -1.80
N CYS A 494 -6.65 -18.35 -1.49
CA CYS A 494 -5.80 -17.46 -2.30
C CYS A 494 -4.40 -18.07 -2.42
N GLU A 495 -3.93 -18.28 -3.65
CA GLU A 495 -2.57 -18.73 -3.89
C GLU A 495 -1.60 -17.61 -3.51
N PHE A 496 -1.06 -17.63 -2.29
CA PHE A 496 -0.04 -16.67 -1.88
C PHE A 496 1.19 -16.84 -2.78
N THR A 497 1.40 -15.88 -3.67
CA THR A 497 2.42 -15.94 -4.69
C THR A 497 3.77 -15.50 -4.14
N SER A 498 4.84 -15.94 -4.80
CA SER A 498 6.18 -15.45 -4.49
C SER A 498 6.35 -13.94 -4.69
N ALA A 499 5.53 -13.29 -5.53
CA ALA A 499 5.52 -11.83 -5.67
C ALA A 499 4.90 -11.15 -4.44
N GLN A 500 3.82 -11.71 -3.90
CA GLN A 500 3.19 -11.22 -2.66
C GLN A 500 4.16 -11.38 -1.47
N GLY A 501 4.85 -12.51 -1.37
CA GLY A 501 5.88 -12.72 -0.35
C GLY A 501 7.04 -11.74 -0.46
N ALA A 502 7.50 -11.43 -1.68
CA ALA A 502 8.55 -10.43 -1.90
C ALA A 502 8.12 -9.01 -1.50
N ALA A 503 6.89 -8.63 -1.83
CA ALA A 503 6.32 -7.34 -1.44
C ALA A 503 6.12 -7.25 0.09
N LEU A 504 5.69 -8.34 0.73
CA LEU A 504 5.59 -8.43 2.19
C LEU A 504 6.94 -8.22 2.87
N LEU A 505 7.99 -8.91 2.40
CA LEU A 505 9.36 -8.72 2.90
C LEU A 505 9.83 -7.27 2.73
N SER A 506 9.50 -6.63 1.61
CA SER A 506 9.81 -5.21 1.36
C SER A 506 9.11 -4.27 2.34
N CYS A 507 7.83 -4.51 2.61
CA CYS A 507 7.07 -3.74 3.61
C CYS A 507 7.62 -3.93 5.02
N MET A 508 8.03 -5.16 5.38
CA MET A 508 8.60 -5.45 6.69
C MET A 508 10.03 -4.91 6.84
N HIS A 509 10.78 -4.80 5.75
CA HIS A 509 12.08 -4.10 5.74
C HIS A 509 11.90 -2.62 6.06
N LEU A 510 10.88 -1.96 5.48
CA LEU A 510 10.56 -0.56 5.74
C LEU A 510 10.29 -0.25 7.22
N CYS A 511 9.69 -1.18 7.97
CA CYS A 511 9.44 -1.02 9.41
C CYS A 511 10.43 -1.80 10.31
N ASN A 512 11.54 -2.29 9.75
CA ASN A 512 12.59 -3.03 10.46
C ASN A 512 12.09 -4.28 11.22
N ARG A 513 11.11 -5.00 10.63
CA ARG A 513 10.48 -6.22 11.17
C ARG A 513 10.85 -7.49 10.40
N VAL A 514 11.98 -7.51 9.68
CA VAL A 514 12.49 -8.75 9.06
C VAL A 514 13.18 -9.62 10.12
N ASP A 515 12.39 -10.31 10.92
CA ASP A 515 12.82 -11.19 12.01
C ASP A 515 12.53 -12.68 11.70
N PRO A 516 13.08 -13.64 12.47
CA PRO A 516 12.83 -15.06 12.23
C PRO A 516 11.35 -15.45 12.27
N ALA A 517 10.53 -14.78 13.09
CA ALA A 517 9.10 -15.08 13.20
C ALA A 517 8.35 -14.71 11.90
N LEU A 518 8.72 -13.61 11.25
CA LEU A 518 8.21 -13.28 9.92
C LEU A 518 8.54 -14.35 8.89
N LEU A 519 9.75 -14.90 8.95
CA LEU A 519 10.19 -15.92 8.00
C LEU A 519 9.45 -17.25 8.22
N ASP A 520 9.16 -17.61 9.46
CA ASP A 520 8.30 -18.75 9.78
C ASP A 520 6.87 -18.55 9.24
N VAL A 521 6.33 -17.32 9.36
CA VAL A 521 5.03 -16.95 8.77
C VAL A 521 5.07 -17.04 7.24
N LEU A 522 6.15 -16.57 6.61
CA LEU A 522 6.32 -16.67 5.16
C LEU A 522 6.38 -18.13 4.68
N VAL A 523 7.03 -19.01 5.45
CA VAL A 523 7.01 -20.46 5.17
C VAL A 523 5.59 -21.00 5.25
N ALA A 524 4.85 -20.67 6.32
CA ALA A 524 3.48 -21.13 6.52
C ALA A 524 2.52 -20.63 5.41
N LEU A 525 2.71 -19.38 4.95
CA LEU A 525 1.97 -18.78 3.84
C LEU A 525 2.22 -19.49 2.51
N CYS A 526 3.45 -19.94 2.28
CA CYS A 526 3.90 -20.52 1.01
C CYS A 526 3.86 -22.07 0.97
N SER A 527 3.59 -22.77 2.08
CA SER A 527 3.91 -24.20 2.22
C SER A 527 2.96 -25.20 1.55
N GLU A 528 1.73 -24.84 1.16
CA GLU A 528 0.74 -25.83 0.69
C GLU A 528 0.50 -25.90 -0.82
N ASN A 529 1.06 -24.98 -1.61
CA ASN A 529 0.87 -25.04 -3.05
C ASN A 529 1.91 -25.97 -3.69
N GLU A 530 1.48 -27.17 -4.08
CA GLU A 530 2.21 -28.06 -4.99
C GLU A 530 2.44 -27.42 -6.38
N SER A 531 1.81 -26.26 -6.66
CA SER A 531 2.06 -25.46 -7.86
C SER A 531 3.46 -24.79 -7.80
N LYS A 532 4.24 -25.09 -8.83
CA LYS A 532 5.72 -25.02 -8.95
C LYS A 532 6.40 -23.64 -8.76
N SER A 533 5.70 -22.56 -8.39
CA SER A 533 6.22 -21.17 -8.44
C SER A 533 6.13 -20.35 -7.15
N ASN A 534 5.54 -20.90 -6.08
CA ASN A 534 5.13 -20.12 -4.91
C ASN A 534 5.85 -20.54 -3.61
N SER A 535 7.12 -20.96 -3.67
CA SER A 535 7.87 -21.24 -2.44
C SER A 535 8.31 -19.95 -1.72
N SER A 536 8.45 -20.03 -0.41
CA SER A 536 9.02 -18.97 0.43
C SER A 536 10.43 -18.58 -0.02
N ASP A 537 11.24 -19.53 -0.47
CA ASP A 537 12.56 -19.25 -1.03
C ASP A 537 12.47 -18.41 -2.30
N HIS A 538 11.49 -18.68 -3.18
CA HIS A 538 11.28 -17.89 -4.39
C HIS A 538 10.80 -16.48 -4.05
N ALA A 539 10.05 -16.30 -2.95
CA ALA A 539 9.68 -14.98 -2.45
C ALA A 539 10.90 -14.19 -1.96
N VAL A 540 11.84 -14.83 -1.25
CA VAL A 540 13.10 -14.18 -0.83
C VAL A 540 13.97 -13.85 -2.04
N VAL A 541 14.11 -14.77 -3.00
CA VAL A 541 14.86 -14.50 -4.25
C VAL A 541 14.22 -13.34 -5.03
N LYS A 542 12.89 -13.33 -5.18
CA LYS A 542 12.18 -12.22 -5.80
C LYS A 542 12.32 -10.92 -5.02
N PHE A 543 12.35 -10.96 -3.69
CA PHE A 543 12.60 -9.78 -2.87
C PHE A 543 13.95 -9.15 -3.22
N PHE A 544 15.00 -9.94 -3.41
CA PHE A 544 16.30 -9.42 -3.84
C PHE A 544 16.32 -8.95 -5.30
N GLN A 545 15.59 -9.61 -6.20
CA GLN A 545 15.50 -9.21 -7.61
C GLN A 545 14.67 -7.95 -7.84
N ALA A 546 13.54 -7.86 -7.13
CA ALA A 546 12.55 -6.81 -7.26
C ALA A 546 12.85 -5.62 -6.35
N GLN A 547 14.03 -5.54 -5.72
CA GLN A 547 14.42 -4.42 -4.88
C GLN A 547 14.07 -3.12 -5.61
N PRO A 548 13.07 -2.37 -5.11
CA PRO A 548 12.81 -1.05 -5.64
C PRO A 548 14.11 -0.29 -5.50
N ARG A 549 14.52 0.46 -6.52
CA ARG A 549 15.77 1.26 -6.50
C ARG A 549 15.87 2.22 -5.29
N VAL A 550 14.80 2.35 -4.52
CA VAL A 550 14.62 3.21 -3.35
C VAL A 550 15.02 2.53 -2.03
N LEU A 551 15.05 1.19 -1.94
CA LEU A 551 15.38 0.48 -0.68
C LEU A 551 16.88 0.18 -0.59
N VAL A 552 17.54 0.71 0.45
CA VAL A 552 18.89 0.28 0.85
C VAL A 552 18.73 -0.90 1.81
N LEU A 553 19.27 -2.06 1.43
CA LEU A 553 19.29 -3.26 2.26
C LEU A 553 20.28 -3.09 3.41
N ASP A 554 19.80 -3.36 4.62
CA ASP A 554 20.67 -3.49 5.79
C ASP A 554 21.46 -4.82 5.67
N ALA A 555 22.76 -4.77 5.96
CA ALA A 555 23.61 -5.94 6.02
C ALA A 555 23.07 -7.00 6.99
N ALA A 556 22.46 -6.57 8.11
CA ALA A 556 21.86 -7.51 9.07
C ALA A 556 20.63 -8.22 8.52
N VAL A 557 19.80 -7.54 7.70
CA VAL A 557 18.62 -8.13 7.05
C VAL A 557 19.06 -9.08 5.93
N THR A 558 20.03 -8.66 5.13
CA THR A 558 20.65 -9.49 4.08
C THR A 558 21.17 -10.80 4.68
N SER A 559 21.94 -10.71 5.75
CA SER A 559 22.51 -11.89 6.40
C SER A 559 21.45 -12.83 6.98
N ARG A 560 20.35 -12.31 7.53
CA ARG A 560 19.22 -13.14 8.00
C ARG A 560 18.50 -13.86 6.87
N LEU A 561 18.19 -13.16 5.78
CA LEU A 561 17.50 -13.75 4.63
C LEU A 561 18.37 -14.79 3.93
N VAL A 562 19.68 -14.53 3.84
CA VAL A 562 20.63 -15.52 3.30
C VAL A 562 20.75 -16.71 4.25
N ALA A 563 20.86 -16.50 5.57
CA ALA A 563 20.86 -17.61 6.53
C ALA A 563 19.59 -18.48 6.42
N PHE A 564 18.44 -17.86 6.19
CA PHE A 564 17.18 -18.55 5.92
C PHE A 564 17.22 -19.37 4.62
N LEU A 565 17.68 -18.78 3.52
CA LEU A 565 17.89 -19.48 2.24
C LEU A 565 18.88 -20.64 2.35
N LEU A 566 19.91 -20.52 3.19
CA LEU A 566 20.89 -21.58 3.44
C LEU A 566 20.31 -22.69 4.33
N THR A 567 19.45 -22.34 5.29
CA THR A 567 18.81 -23.31 6.19
C THR A 567 17.73 -24.11 5.45
N ASN A 568 16.97 -23.45 4.58
CA ASN A 568 15.98 -24.09 3.72
C ASN A 568 16.60 -24.79 2.49
N ALA A 569 17.92 -24.68 2.29
CA ALA A 569 18.62 -25.32 1.19
C ALA A 569 18.49 -26.86 1.16
N ALA A 570 18.07 -27.49 2.27
CA ALA A 570 17.68 -28.89 2.27
C ALA A 570 16.52 -29.21 1.27
N MET A 571 15.74 -28.20 0.85
CA MET A 571 14.67 -28.28 -0.14
C MET A 571 15.10 -27.89 -1.57
N LEU A 572 16.34 -27.39 -1.77
CA LEU A 572 16.92 -27.16 -3.10
C LEU A 572 16.92 -28.39 -4.04
N PRO A 573 17.10 -29.65 -3.59
CA PRO A 573 17.02 -30.82 -4.46
C PRO A 573 15.70 -30.89 -5.23
N GLU A 574 14.58 -30.59 -4.54
CA GLU A 574 13.26 -30.56 -5.16
C GLU A 574 13.07 -29.31 -6.02
N LEU A 575 13.66 -28.18 -5.63
CA LEU A 575 13.66 -26.95 -6.42
C LEU A 575 14.45 -27.13 -7.74
N VAL A 576 15.60 -27.80 -7.72
CA VAL A 576 16.43 -28.14 -8.90
C VAL A 576 15.74 -29.17 -9.78
N LYS A 577 15.07 -30.17 -9.21
CA LYS A 577 14.28 -31.16 -9.99
C LYS A 577 13.02 -30.56 -10.61
N ARG A 578 12.37 -29.60 -9.92
CA ARG A 578 11.03 -29.07 -10.28
C ARG A 578 11.09 -27.74 -11.05
N SER A 579 12.18 -26.97 -10.93
CA SER A 579 12.36 -25.70 -11.63
C SER A 579 12.77 -25.93 -13.08
N THR A 580 11.92 -25.52 -14.02
CA THR A 580 12.27 -25.36 -15.43
C THR A 580 12.98 -24.03 -15.71
N ARG A 581 13.21 -23.19 -14.70
CA ARG A 581 13.59 -21.78 -14.83
C ARG A 581 14.96 -21.50 -14.17
N TRP A 582 15.99 -21.59 -15.01
CA TRP A 582 17.42 -21.37 -14.73
C TRP A 582 17.76 -20.08 -13.98
N TRP A 583 16.98 -19.00 -14.15
CA TRP A 583 17.23 -17.72 -13.49
C TRP A 583 17.04 -17.72 -11.96
N THR A 584 16.27 -18.67 -11.40
CA THR A 584 16.07 -18.74 -9.94
C THR A 584 17.32 -19.25 -9.23
N LEU A 585 18.01 -20.22 -9.84
CA LEU A 585 19.26 -20.77 -9.31
C LEU A 585 20.44 -19.81 -9.50
N ASP A 586 20.44 -19.06 -10.62
CA ASP A 586 21.41 -17.99 -10.85
C ASP A 586 21.28 -16.87 -9.81
N ALA A 587 20.05 -16.42 -9.53
CA ALA A 587 19.80 -15.42 -8.49
C ALA A 587 20.11 -15.94 -7.07
N TYR A 588 19.84 -17.22 -6.79
CA TYR A 588 20.25 -17.85 -5.54
C TYR A 588 21.78 -17.87 -5.40
N ALA A 589 22.48 -18.29 -6.44
CA ALA A 589 23.94 -18.31 -6.48
C ALA A 589 24.55 -16.90 -6.33
N GLN A 590 23.91 -15.90 -6.94
CA GLN A 590 24.27 -14.48 -6.79
C GLN A 590 24.17 -14.03 -5.32
N LEU A 591 23.07 -14.35 -4.65
CA LEU A 591 22.86 -13.96 -3.26
C LEU A 591 23.84 -14.61 -2.29
N VAL A 592 24.15 -15.89 -2.52
CA VAL A 592 25.18 -16.59 -1.75
C VAL A 592 26.55 -15.95 -1.99
N ALA A 593 26.87 -15.58 -3.23
CA ALA A 593 28.13 -14.89 -3.56
C ALA A 593 28.22 -13.51 -2.89
N ASP A 594 27.14 -12.73 -2.93
CA ASP A 594 27.08 -11.39 -2.35
C ASP A 594 27.21 -11.42 -0.82
N GLU A 595 26.58 -12.37 -0.13
CA GLU A 595 26.76 -12.56 1.32
C GLU A 595 28.21 -12.94 1.68
N ILE A 596 28.82 -13.82 0.89
CA ILE A 596 30.22 -14.23 1.08
C ILE A 596 31.15 -13.03 0.94
N LEU A 597 30.85 -12.10 0.03
CA LEU A 597 31.62 -10.87 -0.19
C LEU A 597 31.33 -9.80 0.88
N ALA A 598 30.09 -9.70 1.37
CA ALA A 598 29.67 -8.72 2.36
C ALA A 598 30.08 -9.07 3.80
N THR A 599 30.27 -10.37 4.10
CA THR A 599 30.64 -10.82 5.44
C THR A 599 32.15 -10.62 5.67
N PRO A 600 32.58 -9.90 6.73
CA PRO A 600 33.99 -9.76 7.04
C PRO A 600 34.63 -11.14 7.24
N VAL A 601 35.70 -11.38 6.49
CA VAL A 601 36.30 -12.71 6.32
C VAL A 601 36.79 -13.25 7.66
N GLY A 602 36.24 -14.40 8.04
CA GLY A 602 36.68 -15.21 9.17
C GLY A 602 36.27 -16.66 8.98
N ASP A 603 36.82 -17.57 9.81
CA ASP A 603 36.58 -19.02 9.73
C ASP A 603 35.10 -19.42 9.77
N CYS A 604 34.24 -18.54 10.32
CA CYS A 604 32.80 -18.73 10.38
C CYS A 604 32.11 -18.73 9.02
N VAL A 605 32.60 -17.98 8.03
CA VAL A 605 31.99 -17.91 6.68
C VAL A 605 32.27 -19.19 5.91
N LEU A 606 33.52 -19.67 5.96
CA LEU A 606 33.90 -20.94 5.34
C LEU A 606 33.09 -22.11 5.93
N ALA A 607 32.92 -22.16 7.25
CA ALA A 607 32.11 -23.19 7.89
C ALA A 607 30.64 -23.17 7.44
N ARG A 608 30.05 -21.99 7.22
CA ARG A 608 28.68 -21.85 6.68
C ARG A 608 28.58 -22.30 5.23
N VAL A 609 29.54 -21.91 4.38
CA VAL A 609 29.60 -22.35 2.98
C VAL A 609 29.77 -23.87 2.90
N GLN A 610 30.61 -24.44 3.77
CA GLN A 610 30.79 -25.89 3.89
C GLN A 610 29.50 -26.60 4.30
N ALA A 611 28.81 -26.09 5.33
CA ALA A 611 27.52 -26.61 5.76
C ALA A 611 26.48 -26.53 4.63
N TRP A 612 26.41 -25.41 3.92
CA TRP A 612 25.54 -25.23 2.77
C TRP A 612 25.81 -26.23 1.65
N VAL A 613 27.06 -26.36 1.19
CA VAL A 613 27.40 -27.36 0.16
C VAL A 613 27.09 -28.77 0.64
N ALA A 614 27.23 -29.07 1.93
CA ALA A 614 26.86 -30.37 2.50
C ALA A 614 25.34 -30.63 2.52
N THR A 615 24.49 -29.59 2.47
CA THR A 615 23.03 -29.74 2.32
C THR A 615 22.58 -29.98 0.88
N LEU A 616 23.42 -29.67 -0.11
CA LEU A 616 23.09 -29.85 -1.52
C LEU A 616 23.15 -31.34 -1.91
N PRO A 617 22.32 -31.78 -2.88
CA PRO A 617 22.47 -33.11 -3.45
C PRO A 617 23.87 -33.35 -4.00
N SER A 618 24.43 -34.53 -3.74
CA SER A 618 25.68 -35.01 -4.36
C SER A 618 25.54 -35.31 -5.87
N THR A 619 24.49 -34.82 -6.53
CA THR A 619 24.24 -35.01 -7.95
C THR A 619 25.10 -34.05 -8.79
N PRO A 620 25.56 -34.46 -9.98
CA PRO A 620 26.30 -33.56 -10.87
C PRO A 620 25.50 -32.33 -11.27
N GLU A 621 24.17 -32.43 -11.39
CA GLU A 621 23.30 -31.31 -11.74
C GLU A 621 23.31 -30.20 -10.66
N ALA A 622 23.16 -30.56 -9.39
CA ALA A 622 23.23 -29.58 -8.30
C ALA A 622 24.60 -28.90 -8.23
N ASN A 623 25.67 -29.67 -8.45
CA ASN A 623 27.02 -29.13 -8.51
C ASN A 623 27.20 -28.13 -9.68
N ARG A 624 26.65 -28.47 -10.85
CA ARG A 624 26.66 -27.64 -12.06
C ARG A 624 25.85 -26.35 -11.92
N GLN A 625 24.62 -26.45 -11.43
CA GLN A 625 23.67 -25.35 -11.46
C GLN A 625 23.81 -24.39 -10.26
N VAL A 626 24.42 -24.85 -9.16
CA VAL A 626 24.46 -24.08 -7.91
C VAL A 626 25.90 -23.76 -7.50
N VAL A 627 26.71 -24.79 -7.23
CA VAL A 627 28.07 -24.62 -6.69
C VAL A 627 28.98 -23.94 -7.72
N PHE A 628 28.96 -24.41 -8.96
CA PHE A 628 29.78 -23.85 -10.03
C PHE A 628 29.38 -22.41 -10.38
N VAL A 629 28.08 -22.10 -10.42
CA VAL A 629 27.58 -20.74 -10.73
C VAL A 629 27.99 -19.75 -9.63
N ALA A 630 27.81 -20.11 -8.35
CA ALA A 630 28.24 -19.28 -7.23
C ALA A 630 29.76 -19.02 -7.26
N LEU A 631 30.55 -20.06 -7.57
CA LEU A 631 32.00 -19.93 -7.75
C LEU A 631 32.36 -19.02 -8.92
N ALA A 632 31.75 -19.22 -10.09
CA ALA A 632 32.05 -18.45 -11.29
C ALA A 632 31.77 -16.95 -11.04
N LYS A 633 30.71 -16.66 -10.28
CA LYS A 633 30.38 -15.29 -9.89
C LYS A 633 31.39 -14.71 -8.90
N LEU A 634 31.69 -15.41 -7.81
CA LEU A 634 32.72 -15.00 -6.85
C LEU A 634 34.08 -14.76 -7.53
N TYR A 635 34.43 -15.56 -8.54
CA TYR A 635 35.66 -15.40 -9.30
C TYR A 635 35.64 -14.21 -10.26
N SER A 636 34.45 -13.82 -10.75
CA SER A 636 34.30 -12.65 -11.63
C SER A 636 34.38 -11.30 -10.91
N GLU A 637 34.17 -11.29 -9.59
CA GLU A 637 34.23 -10.08 -8.77
C GLU A 637 35.67 -9.65 -8.46
N LYS A 638 35.94 -8.34 -8.47
CA LYS A 638 37.31 -7.78 -8.38
C LYS A 638 37.99 -7.97 -7.02
N SER A 639 37.29 -8.47 -6.00
CA SER A 639 37.79 -8.63 -4.63
C SER A 639 38.22 -10.07 -4.32
N LEU A 640 39.14 -10.62 -5.10
CA LEU A 640 39.65 -11.99 -4.94
C LEU A 640 40.39 -12.25 -3.61
N ALA A 641 40.95 -11.20 -3.00
CA ALA A 641 41.82 -11.33 -1.83
C ALA A 641 41.06 -11.80 -0.57
N CYS A 642 39.82 -11.34 -0.39
CA CYS A 642 39.03 -11.63 0.81
C CYS A 642 38.40 -13.04 0.77
N CYS A 643 38.03 -13.53 -0.42
CA CYS A 643 37.34 -14.82 -0.56
C CYS A 643 38.25 -15.97 -0.99
N ARG A 644 39.58 -15.80 -0.93
CA ARG A 644 40.55 -16.76 -1.49
C ARG A 644 40.41 -18.19 -0.94
N SER A 645 40.29 -18.33 0.37
CA SER A 645 40.14 -19.64 1.03
C SER A 645 38.82 -20.31 0.65
N ILE A 646 37.74 -19.53 0.57
CA ILE A 646 36.41 -19.99 0.18
C ILE A 646 36.40 -20.41 -1.29
N LEU A 647 36.96 -19.61 -2.18
CA LEU A 647 37.10 -19.91 -3.61
C LEU A 647 37.95 -21.15 -3.84
N GLY A 648 39.08 -21.30 -3.15
CA GLY A 648 39.93 -22.48 -3.23
C GLY A 648 39.20 -23.75 -2.78
N TRP A 649 38.47 -23.67 -1.66
CA TRP A 649 37.66 -24.78 -1.16
C TRP A 649 36.51 -25.14 -2.11
N LEU A 650 35.68 -24.17 -2.51
CA LEU A 650 34.59 -24.37 -3.46
C LEU A 650 35.08 -24.93 -4.80
N ALA A 651 36.19 -24.42 -5.32
CA ALA A 651 36.75 -24.88 -6.58
C ALA A 651 37.21 -26.34 -6.50
N THR A 652 37.86 -26.69 -5.40
CA THR A 652 38.33 -28.06 -5.13
C THR A 652 37.14 -29.00 -4.98
N THR A 653 36.17 -28.67 -4.12
CA THR A 653 34.98 -29.48 -3.86
C THR A 653 34.12 -29.65 -5.12
N CYS A 654 33.90 -28.58 -5.88
CA CYS A 654 33.12 -28.61 -7.12
C CYS A 654 33.82 -29.49 -8.18
N ARG A 655 35.15 -29.38 -8.32
CA ARG A 655 35.93 -30.21 -9.23
C ARG A 655 35.86 -31.69 -8.84
N GLU A 656 36.07 -32.00 -7.57
CA GLU A 656 36.00 -33.37 -7.05
C GLU A 656 34.62 -33.98 -7.19
N ALA A 657 33.54 -33.19 -7.07
CA ALA A 657 32.19 -33.66 -7.33
C ALA A 657 31.99 -34.05 -8.79
N PHE A 658 32.45 -33.24 -9.76
CA PHE A 658 32.44 -33.63 -11.18
C PHE A 658 33.24 -34.91 -11.45
N LEU A 659 34.46 -35.01 -10.90
CA LEU A 659 35.31 -36.19 -11.09
C LEU A 659 34.69 -37.46 -10.50
N ARG A 660 34.11 -37.39 -9.30
CA ARG A 660 33.46 -38.54 -8.64
C ARG A 660 32.18 -38.97 -9.35
N SER A 661 31.48 -38.05 -9.99
CA SER A 661 30.21 -38.34 -10.68
C SER A 661 30.39 -39.10 -11.99
N GLY A 662 31.63 -39.24 -12.50
CA GLY A 662 31.91 -39.89 -13.77
C GLY A 662 31.40 -39.11 -15.00
N THR A 663 30.90 -37.88 -14.85
CA THR A 663 30.31 -37.12 -15.97
C THR A 663 31.32 -36.70 -17.03
N LEU A 664 32.62 -36.79 -16.73
CA LEU A 664 33.71 -36.59 -17.70
C LEU A 664 34.06 -37.86 -18.48
N GLU A 665 33.49 -39.01 -18.14
CA GLU A 665 33.65 -40.21 -18.97
C GLU A 665 32.79 -40.08 -20.24
N PRO A 666 33.25 -40.62 -21.38
CA PRO A 666 32.44 -40.63 -22.60
C PRO A 666 31.14 -41.40 -22.36
N VAL A 667 29.99 -40.72 -22.45
CA VAL A 667 28.69 -41.37 -22.29
C VAL A 667 28.48 -42.40 -23.41
N ALA A 668 28.08 -43.63 -23.08
CA ALA A 668 27.77 -44.62 -24.10
C ALA A 668 26.60 -44.12 -24.98
N GLY A 669 26.76 -44.15 -26.31
CA GLY A 669 25.75 -43.64 -27.25
C GLY A 669 25.73 -42.12 -27.43
N ILE A 670 26.70 -41.37 -26.88
CA ILE A 670 26.77 -39.91 -27.07
C ILE A 670 26.86 -39.51 -28.55
N ASN A 671 27.48 -40.36 -29.37
CA ASN A 671 27.60 -40.14 -30.81
C ASN A 671 26.34 -40.50 -31.60
N ASP A 672 25.28 -41.03 -30.97
CA ASP A 672 24.02 -41.34 -31.67
C ASP A 672 23.32 -40.08 -32.21
N CYS A 673 23.70 -38.91 -31.70
CA CYS A 673 23.24 -37.61 -32.19
C CYS A 673 24.17 -36.99 -33.24
N VAL A 674 25.34 -37.56 -33.49
CA VAL A 674 26.30 -37.07 -34.49
C VAL A 674 26.08 -37.89 -35.78
N LEU A 675 25.78 -37.19 -36.88
CA LEU A 675 25.49 -37.78 -38.18
C LEU A 675 26.60 -37.41 -39.17
N ASP A 676 27.82 -37.82 -38.87
CA ASP A 676 29.03 -37.49 -39.63
C ASP A 676 29.17 -38.28 -40.95
N ASP A 677 28.38 -39.33 -41.11
CA ASP A 677 28.24 -40.16 -42.30
C ASP A 677 27.42 -39.50 -43.42
N ILE A 678 26.61 -38.48 -43.11
CA ILE A 678 25.82 -37.72 -44.08
C ILE A 678 26.68 -36.63 -44.72
N PHE A 679 27.08 -36.84 -45.98
CA PHE A 679 27.86 -35.86 -46.73
C PHE A 679 27.02 -34.62 -47.10
N VAL A 680 27.53 -33.43 -46.74
CA VAL A 680 26.96 -32.13 -47.11
C VAL A 680 28.07 -31.23 -47.62
N ASN A 681 27.90 -30.67 -48.82
CA ASN A 681 28.83 -29.67 -49.35
C ASN A 681 28.69 -28.34 -48.58
N TYR A 682 29.40 -28.22 -47.46
CA TYR A 682 29.37 -27.04 -46.59
C TYR A 682 29.85 -25.75 -47.26
N ARG A 683 30.51 -25.83 -48.44
CA ARG A 683 30.98 -24.67 -49.20
C ARG A 683 29.95 -24.11 -50.17
N HIS A 684 28.83 -24.80 -50.39
CA HIS A 684 27.82 -24.36 -51.37
C HIS A 684 27.12 -23.06 -50.96
N CYS A 685 26.56 -23.00 -49.74
CA CYS A 685 25.90 -21.80 -49.21
C CYS A 685 25.89 -21.81 -47.67
N ALA A 686 25.47 -20.69 -47.07
CA ALA A 686 25.39 -20.56 -45.61
C ALA A 686 24.48 -21.61 -44.96
N GLU A 687 23.41 -22.04 -45.63
CA GLU A 687 22.50 -23.07 -45.12
C GLU A 687 23.10 -24.47 -45.16
N CYS A 688 23.83 -24.82 -46.23
CA CYS A 688 24.55 -26.10 -46.31
C CYS A 688 25.66 -26.17 -45.25
N ASN A 689 26.36 -25.07 -44.99
CA ASN A 689 27.34 -24.99 -43.90
C ASN A 689 26.67 -25.15 -42.53
N ALA A 690 25.53 -24.49 -42.33
CA ALA A 690 24.71 -24.59 -41.14
C ALA A 690 24.20 -26.03 -40.91
N LEU A 691 23.75 -26.71 -41.96
CA LEU A 691 23.36 -28.12 -41.93
C LEU A 691 24.56 -29.00 -41.53
N HIS A 692 25.70 -28.84 -42.20
CA HIS A 692 26.90 -29.60 -41.88
C HIS A 692 27.31 -29.47 -40.41
N ARG A 693 27.34 -28.24 -39.88
CA ARG A 693 27.58 -28.01 -38.44
C ARG A 693 26.52 -28.66 -37.55
N PHE A 694 25.25 -28.66 -37.96
CA PHE A 694 24.17 -29.28 -37.20
C PHE A 694 24.28 -30.82 -37.16
N LEU A 695 24.71 -31.45 -38.25
CA LEU A 695 24.94 -32.89 -38.32
C LEU A 695 26.09 -33.32 -37.40
N LEU A 696 27.17 -32.54 -37.36
CA LEU A 696 28.31 -32.77 -36.46
C LEU A 696 28.04 -32.36 -35.00
N ASP A 697 27.05 -31.51 -34.75
CA ASP A 697 26.71 -31.03 -33.42
C ASP A 697 25.80 -32.04 -32.70
N GLY A 698 26.43 -32.90 -31.89
CA GLY A 698 25.75 -33.88 -31.04
C GLY A 698 24.86 -33.26 -29.95
N THR A 699 24.96 -31.95 -29.68
CA THR A 699 24.14 -31.26 -28.66
C THR A 699 22.79 -30.77 -29.18
N LYS A 700 22.57 -30.80 -30.51
CA LYS A 700 21.35 -30.29 -31.14
C LYS A 700 20.56 -31.39 -31.83
N VAL A 701 19.28 -31.45 -31.49
CA VAL A 701 18.30 -32.38 -32.07
C VAL A 701 17.44 -31.74 -33.16
N GLN A 702 17.33 -30.41 -33.14
CA GLN A 702 16.55 -29.64 -34.10
C GLN A 702 17.23 -28.31 -34.42
N ARG A 703 16.93 -27.79 -35.61
CA ARG A 703 17.43 -26.52 -36.11
C ARG A 703 16.34 -25.81 -36.90
N GLN A 704 16.16 -24.53 -36.62
CA GLN A 704 15.31 -23.67 -37.43
C GLN A 704 16.05 -23.28 -38.72
N MET A 705 15.36 -23.40 -39.84
CA MET A 705 15.84 -23.06 -41.18
C MET A 705 15.16 -21.77 -41.64
N ARG A 706 15.74 -21.10 -42.66
CA ARG A 706 15.11 -19.91 -43.24
C ARG A 706 13.82 -20.29 -43.98
N ARG A 707 12.97 -19.30 -44.26
CA ARG A 707 11.70 -19.48 -45.02
C ARG A 707 11.88 -20.20 -46.36
N ARG A 708 13.04 -20.03 -47.03
CA ARG A 708 13.37 -20.74 -48.28
C ARG A 708 14.60 -21.61 -48.04
N VAL A 709 14.38 -22.90 -47.79
CA VAL A 709 15.44 -23.89 -47.59
C VAL A 709 16.17 -24.14 -48.91
N CYS A 710 17.50 -24.13 -48.87
CA CYS A 710 18.37 -24.44 -49.98
C CYS A 710 18.02 -25.80 -50.61
N PRO A 711 17.93 -25.91 -51.96
CA PRO A 711 17.60 -27.17 -52.63
C PRO A 711 18.52 -28.34 -52.25
N HIS A 712 19.81 -28.08 -52.02
CA HIS A 712 20.74 -29.11 -51.58
C HIS A 712 20.45 -29.62 -50.17
N VAL A 713 20.03 -28.73 -49.26
CA VAL A 713 19.61 -29.12 -47.91
C VAL A 713 18.34 -29.95 -47.97
N HIS A 714 17.37 -29.55 -48.80
CA HIS A 714 16.16 -30.32 -49.01
C HIS A 714 16.46 -31.69 -49.60
N ALA A 715 17.32 -31.76 -50.63
CA ALA A 715 17.74 -33.01 -51.25
C ALA A 715 18.44 -33.94 -50.24
N THR A 716 19.33 -33.41 -49.40
CA THR A 716 19.96 -34.20 -48.33
C THR A 716 18.93 -34.71 -47.32
N ALA A 717 18.01 -33.86 -46.85
CA ALA A 717 16.99 -34.28 -45.89
C ALA A 717 16.05 -35.35 -46.48
N THR A 718 15.69 -35.23 -47.76
CA THR A 718 14.89 -36.24 -48.48
C THR A 718 15.65 -37.54 -48.70
N ALA A 719 16.94 -37.47 -49.03
CA ALA A 719 17.78 -38.67 -49.24
C ALA A 719 18.04 -39.45 -47.94
N HIS A 720 17.89 -38.79 -46.78
CA HIS A 720 18.12 -39.36 -45.45
C HIS A 720 16.89 -39.21 -44.54
N ASP A 721 15.69 -39.46 -45.07
CA ASP A 721 14.40 -39.24 -44.36
C ASP A 721 14.24 -40.05 -43.05
N GLY A 722 14.91 -41.21 -42.97
CA GLY A 722 14.99 -42.03 -41.77
C GLY A 722 15.82 -41.40 -40.65
N TRP A 723 16.66 -40.41 -40.96
CA TRP A 723 17.59 -39.75 -40.02
C TRP A 723 17.30 -38.26 -39.84
N LEU A 724 16.75 -37.61 -40.87
CA LEU A 724 16.46 -36.17 -40.92
C LEU A 724 15.03 -35.94 -41.39
N ARG A 725 14.31 -35.04 -40.72
CA ARG A 725 12.96 -34.65 -41.10
C ARG A 725 12.83 -33.14 -41.17
N LEU A 726 12.29 -32.63 -42.28
CA LEU A 726 11.86 -31.25 -42.43
C LEU A 726 10.38 -31.15 -42.08
N GLU A 727 10.06 -30.34 -41.09
CA GLU A 727 8.69 -30.12 -40.59
C GLU A 727 8.35 -28.63 -40.70
N PRO A 728 7.17 -28.24 -41.19
CA PRO A 728 6.70 -26.87 -41.09
C PRO A 728 6.39 -26.54 -39.62
N GLU A 729 6.79 -25.36 -39.16
CA GLU A 729 6.55 -24.86 -37.80
C GLU A 729 6.01 -23.43 -37.86
N ARG A 730 5.06 -23.10 -36.98
CA ARG A 730 4.55 -21.73 -36.83
C ARG A 730 5.23 -21.07 -35.64
N ILE A 731 5.96 -19.99 -35.86
CA ILE A 731 6.65 -19.19 -34.84
C ILE A 731 6.18 -17.75 -34.99
N ASP A 732 5.63 -17.18 -33.93
CA ASP A 732 5.14 -15.80 -33.87
C ASP A 732 4.21 -15.46 -35.06
N GLY A 733 3.30 -16.38 -35.38
CA GLY A 733 2.35 -16.22 -36.48
C GLY A 733 2.89 -16.53 -37.88
N HIS A 734 4.21 -16.68 -38.07
CA HIS A 734 4.83 -16.96 -39.37
C HIS A 734 5.20 -18.43 -39.56
N TRP A 735 5.11 -18.92 -40.81
CA TRP A 735 5.60 -20.27 -41.18
C TRP A 735 7.12 -20.27 -41.36
N ALA A 736 7.78 -21.18 -40.66
CA ALA A 736 9.19 -21.53 -40.77
C ALA A 736 9.34 -23.02 -41.06
N THR A 737 10.53 -23.45 -41.50
CA THR A 737 10.85 -24.87 -41.63
C THR A 737 11.82 -25.28 -40.54
N ARG A 738 11.48 -26.33 -39.80
CA ARG A 738 12.31 -26.94 -38.77
C ARG A 738 12.93 -28.22 -39.31
N LEU A 739 14.25 -28.35 -39.21
CA LEU A 739 14.95 -29.59 -39.47
C LEU A 739 15.18 -30.33 -38.15
N ARG A 740 14.82 -31.62 -38.08
CA ARG A 740 14.93 -32.45 -36.87
C ARG A 740 15.67 -33.75 -37.16
N LYS A 741 16.50 -34.21 -36.21
CA LYS A 741 17.09 -35.56 -36.22
C LYS A 741 16.06 -36.60 -35.76
N VAL A 742 15.93 -37.70 -36.49
CA VAL A 742 14.90 -38.72 -36.29
C VAL A 742 15.43 -39.85 -35.40
N GLN A 743 14.65 -40.23 -34.39
CA GLN A 743 15.00 -41.30 -33.45
C GLN A 743 15.23 -42.63 -34.17
N GLN A 744 16.36 -43.28 -33.89
CA GLN A 744 16.63 -44.64 -34.36
C GLN A 744 16.21 -45.67 -33.29
N ALA A 745 15.62 -46.77 -33.73
CA ALA A 745 15.26 -47.89 -32.85
C ALA A 745 16.52 -48.57 -32.29
N GLY A 746 16.52 -48.88 -30.99
CA GLY A 746 17.65 -49.53 -30.31
C GLY A 746 18.81 -48.62 -29.91
N ARG A 747 18.74 -47.31 -30.22
CA ARG A 747 19.69 -46.29 -29.77
C ARG A 747 19.15 -45.49 -28.59
N MET A 748 20.03 -44.79 -27.86
CA MET A 748 19.61 -43.85 -26.82
C MET A 748 18.63 -42.83 -27.43
N PRO A 749 17.58 -42.39 -26.71
CA PRO A 749 16.72 -41.34 -27.21
C PRO A 749 17.55 -40.12 -27.59
N ILE A 750 17.41 -39.59 -28.81
CA ILE A 750 18.19 -38.49 -29.37
C ILE A 750 18.10 -37.25 -28.49
N ALA A 751 16.96 -37.02 -27.84
CA ALA A 751 16.81 -35.96 -26.86
C ALA A 751 17.71 -36.16 -25.62
N ASP A 752 17.81 -37.39 -25.14
CA ASP A 752 18.63 -37.76 -23.98
C ASP A 752 20.11 -37.78 -24.33
N ALA A 753 20.46 -38.30 -25.51
CA ALA A 753 21.80 -38.29 -26.06
C ALA A 753 22.33 -36.85 -26.29
N ALA A 754 21.48 -35.97 -26.82
CA ALA A 754 21.83 -34.56 -27.00
C ALA A 754 21.93 -33.81 -25.67
N ARG A 755 21.07 -34.11 -24.70
CA ARG A 755 21.18 -33.60 -23.33
C ARG A 755 22.48 -34.07 -22.70
N ALA A 756 22.79 -35.37 -22.75
CA ALA A 756 24.04 -35.93 -22.24
C ALA A 756 25.28 -35.31 -22.90
N ASN A 757 25.27 -35.09 -24.22
CA ASN A 757 26.34 -34.35 -24.93
C ASN A 757 26.50 -32.93 -24.41
N LYS A 758 25.39 -32.20 -24.27
CA LYS A 758 25.40 -30.81 -23.80
C LYS A 758 25.94 -30.72 -22.39
N ASP A 759 25.47 -31.61 -21.53
CA ASP A 759 25.85 -31.74 -20.13
C ASP A 759 27.34 -32.11 -19.99
N HIS A 760 27.81 -33.11 -20.74
CA HIS A 760 29.22 -33.51 -20.78
C HIS A 760 30.14 -32.39 -21.29
N ALA A 761 29.76 -31.71 -22.38
CA ALA A 761 30.52 -30.59 -22.93
C ALA A 761 30.58 -29.42 -21.93
N HIS A 762 29.48 -29.14 -21.24
CA HIS A 762 29.40 -28.13 -20.20
C HIS A 762 30.28 -28.50 -19.00
N ASP A 763 30.17 -29.72 -18.46
CA ASP A 763 30.98 -30.20 -17.34
C ASP A 763 32.48 -30.16 -17.65
N THR A 764 32.86 -30.57 -18.87
CA THR A 764 34.25 -30.50 -19.34
C THR A 764 34.76 -29.06 -19.40
N LYS A 765 33.90 -28.10 -19.74
CA LYS A 765 34.24 -26.67 -19.70
C LYS A 765 34.35 -26.17 -18.26
N CYS A 766 33.43 -26.56 -17.38
CA CYS A 766 33.44 -26.21 -15.97
C CYS A 766 34.71 -26.70 -15.28
N VAL A 767 35.10 -27.97 -15.47
CA VAL A 767 36.32 -28.54 -14.89
C VAL A 767 37.59 -27.83 -15.37
N ARG A 768 37.66 -27.47 -16.66
CA ARG A 768 38.78 -26.67 -17.19
C ARG A 768 38.86 -25.30 -16.54
N LEU A 769 37.72 -24.62 -16.35
CA LEU A 769 37.66 -23.34 -15.64
C LEU A 769 38.09 -23.50 -14.18
N LEU A 770 37.60 -24.52 -13.47
CA LEU A 770 37.97 -24.80 -12.08
C LEU A 770 39.47 -25.05 -11.92
N GLN A 771 40.09 -25.78 -12.86
CA GLN A 771 41.54 -25.98 -12.88
C GLN A 771 42.29 -24.66 -13.08
N ALA A 772 41.83 -23.80 -13.99
CA ALA A 772 42.43 -22.49 -14.21
C ALA A 772 42.30 -21.58 -12.97
N VAL A 773 41.14 -21.60 -12.30
CA VAL A 773 40.90 -20.87 -11.04
C VAL A 773 41.86 -21.34 -9.96
N LEU A 774 41.99 -22.65 -9.75
CA LEU A 774 42.89 -23.23 -8.75
C LEU A 774 44.36 -22.85 -9.03
N ALA A 775 44.82 -22.98 -10.28
CA ALA A 775 46.16 -22.56 -10.66
C ALA A 775 46.40 -21.05 -10.42
N HIS A 776 45.41 -20.21 -10.74
CA HIS A 776 45.49 -18.77 -10.47
C HIS A 776 45.60 -18.48 -8.96
N LEU A 777 44.83 -19.19 -8.14
CA LEU A 777 44.87 -19.07 -6.68
C LEU A 777 46.18 -19.61 -6.07
N GLU A 778 46.91 -20.49 -6.74
CA GLU A 778 48.25 -20.94 -6.29
C GLU A 778 49.33 -19.92 -6.65
N THR A 779 49.30 -19.38 -7.88
CA THR A 779 50.31 -18.43 -8.39
C THR A 779 50.34 -17.09 -7.67
N THR A 780 49.24 -16.67 -7.06
CA THR A 780 49.15 -15.40 -6.30
C THR A 780 49.60 -15.55 -4.84
N VAL A 781 50.05 -16.74 -4.39
CA VAL A 781 50.63 -16.95 -3.03
C VAL A 781 52.15 -16.73 -3.06
N ALA A 782 52.77 -17.04 -4.20
CA ALA A 782 54.19 -16.80 -4.49
C ALA A 782 54.41 -15.35 -4.88
#